data_AF-A0A378QYV6-F1
#
_entry.id   AF-A0A378QYV6-F1
#
_cell.length_a   1.000
_cell.length_b   1.000
_cell.length_c   1.000
_cell.angle_alpha   90.00
_cell.angle_beta   90.00
_cell.angle_gamma   90.00
#
_symmetry.space_group_name_H-M   'P 1'
#
loop_
_entity.id
_entity.type
_entity.pdbx_description
1 polymer ?
#
loop_
_entity_poly.entity_id
_entity_poly.type
_entity_poly.pdbx_seq_one_letter_code
_entity_poly.pdbx_strand_id
1 'polypeptide(L)'
;MKKNILNLLFIDEEQLYAEHLISHLSEYFDEVNLGFWDEKAEFVKSLRQDWDVLVFHRAYDMNFADVVGILQEEQITLPVIHLVHDDTQAAVNGHGNPEVVHGDMIKSLAKGDDRLIVSAICLQTDYVRAKRQTAHLKAILKEAEQRANILIRNSKSAVAYIDQGVHIFANDPYLEMFGYNSMEEIIGVPVVDLIAGGDNVKGFKQFLRKFDKGDRSQVEFSFESKRTDGSTFASKLQLAAATLDGEPVTQMIIQQNENNSAELAKKLAEAERQDALTGLSNRLAFTESLQGTQQEVARGDIKSAALLYIRMDGMGKIHSSTGLTGIDTAVKQVAWVLDETAKKAHDASVSRFSDTSFALVVDEINKEQAMALAEQLAERVANMLIEVGSRTVAATLSIGVVMMDVNAPEAGVVLSRAMDTVQDINPDDEGIKVKAFDISAIAGEDDTVMAEYIQTALTQNKFVLKYQPIYDIDTDSSSLFEAFITLPQADGTEMTYDKLTPIAKKHNLLEKIDRWMLINASKHLASIRQSEPTARLLIGLSSASLADTNLAGIITQLTRAIGGGSEVLTLQFSEQDLMDYMAVAKRQFIALANIDCPVGMNGFGVTAKSAEVLDYLSPNMVRLARSYTKDLDREANLTALQGLVNTATEKGASTLMPYIEEASTMSMAWSVGARYLQGDYLQPANTEITFPPPAEA
;
A
#
# COMPACT_ATOMS: atom_id res chain seq x y z
N MET A 1 -20.53 -8.36 4.91
CA MET A 1 -21.32 -8.82 6.08
C MET A 1 -21.38 -10.34 6.04
N LYS A 2 -21.12 -11.04 7.16
CA LYS A 2 -21.41 -12.47 7.25
C LYS A 2 -22.94 -12.63 7.27
N LYS A 3 -23.47 -13.56 6.46
CA LYS A 3 -24.90 -13.91 6.47
C LYS A 3 -25.34 -14.38 7.87
N ASN A 4 -26.50 -13.94 8.33
CA ASN A 4 -27.14 -14.41 9.55
C ASN A 4 -27.94 -15.68 9.28
N ILE A 5 -27.28 -16.84 9.35
CA ILE A 5 -27.85 -18.16 9.03
C ILE A 5 -28.33 -18.83 10.31
N LEU A 6 -29.58 -19.31 10.39
CA LEU A 6 -30.10 -20.12 11.50
C LEU A 6 -30.06 -21.60 11.13
N ASN A 7 -29.45 -22.45 11.95
CA ASN A 7 -29.56 -23.90 11.83
C ASN A 7 -30.61 -24.43 12.83
N LEU A 8 -31.82 -24.70 12.34
CA LEU A 8 -32.96 -25.12 13.15
C LEU A 8 -33.21 -26.62 12.99
N LEU A 9 -33.19 -27.35 14.10
CA LEU A 9 -33.62 -28.75 14.13
C LEU A 9 -35.05 -28.82 14.64
N PHE A 10 -35.96 -29.38 13.86
CA PHE A 10 -37.38 -29.49 14.20
C PHE A 10 -37.79 -30.95 14.23
N ILE A 11 -38.34 -31.37 15.37
CA ILE A 11 -38.82 -32.73 15.58
C ILE A 11 -40.34 -32.67 15.75
N ASP A 12 -41.06 -33.04 14.70
CA ASP A 12 -42.52 -33.10 14.66
C ASP A 12 -42.96 -34.14 13.62
N GLU A 13 -44.19 -34.64 13.73
CA GLU A 13 -44.84 -35.47 12.71
C GLU A 13 -45.45 -34.60 11.59
N GLU A 14 -45.66 -33.30 11.85
CA GLU A 14 -46.33 -32.35 10.96
C GLU A 14 -45.34 -31.40 10.27
N GLN A 15 -44.82 -31.78 9.10
CA GLN A 15 -43.85 -30.95 8.34
C GLN A 15 -44.39 -29.57 7.96
N LEU A 16 -45.69 -29.46 7.64
CA LEU A 16 -46.32 -28.19 7.26
C LEU A 16 -46.21 -27.10 8.35
N TYR A 17 -46.21 -27.49 9.62
CA TYR A 17 -46.10 -26.53 10.72
C TYR A 17 -44.68 -25.96 10.85
N ALA A 18 -43.65 -26.80 10.63
CA ALA A 18 -42.26 -26.35 10.59
C ALA A 18 -42.02 -25.36 9.44
N GLU A 19 -42.55 -25.65 8.25
CA GLU A 19 -42.46 -24.75 7.09
C GLU A 19 -43.19 -23.42 7.34
N HIS A 20 -44.32 -23.45 8.06
CA HIS A 20 -45.01 -22.23 8.46
C HIS A 20 -44.15 -21.35 9.38
N LEU A 21 -43.51 -21.93 10.40
CA LEU A 21 -42.63 -21.20 11.31
C LEU A 21 -41.40 -20.60 10.60
N ILE A 22 -40.87 -21.28 9.58
CA ILE A 22 -39.76 -20.75 8.76
C ILE A 22 -40.14 -19.45 8.06
N SER A 23 -41.38 -19.36 7.55
CA SER A 23 -41.83 -18.13 6.89
C SER A 23 -41.74 -16.91 7.81
N HIS A 24 -42.05 -17.08 9.10
CA HIS A 24 -41.90 -16.02 10.10
C HIS A 24 -40.45 -15.78 10.52
N LEU A 25 -39.61 -16.83 10.56
CA LEU A 25 -38.18 -16.71 10.89
C LEU A 25 -37.37 -16.00 9.79
N SER A 26 -37.85 -16.01 8.54
CA SER A 26 -37.21 -15.33 7.41
C SER A 26 -37.14 -13.81 7.57
N GLU A 27 -37.93 -13.22 8.48
CA GLU A 27 -37.82 -11.80 8.84
C GLU A 27 -36.58 -11.48 9.69
N TYR A 28 -36.01 -12.48 10.38
CA TYR A 28 -34.92 -12.31 11.36
C TYR A 28 -33.59 -12.90 10.89
N PHE A 29 -33.62 -13.87 9.98
CA PHE A 29 -32.45 -14.59 9.47
C PHE A 29 -32.39 -14.52 7.94
N ASP A 30 -31.18 -14.34 7.41
CA ASP A 30 -30.94 -14.30 5.96
C ASP A 30 -31.18 -15.67 5.31
N GLU A 31 -30.98 -16.74 6.08
CA GLU A 31 -31.08 -18.13 5.63
C GLU A 31 -31.44 -19.01 6.84
N VAL A 32 -32.40 -19.92 6.67
CA VAL A 32 -32.81 -20.88 7.70
C VAL A 32 -32.59 -22.29 7.16
N ASN A 33 -31.60 -22.98 7.71
CA ASN A 33 -31.34 -24.39 7.42
C ASN A 33 -32.20 -25.25 8.36
N LEU A 34 -33.23 -25.88 7.82
CA LEU A 34 -34.11 -26.78 8.56
C LEU A 34 -33.61 -28.22 8.46
N GLY A 35 -33.39 -28.86 9.60
CA GLY A 35 -33.45 -30.31 9.73
C GLY A 35 -34.80 -30.71 10.28
N PHE A 36 -35.53 -31.58 9.58
CA PHE A 36 -36.84 -32.07 10.02
C PHE A 36 -36.82 -33.58 10.15
N TRP A 37 -37.11 -34.10 11.34
CA TRP A 37 -37.09 -35.55 11.61
C TRP A 37 -38.17 -35.93 12.61
N ASP A 38 -38.80 -37.08 12.44
CA ASP A 38 -39.77 -37.67 13.36
C ASP A 38 -39.28 -39.02 13.94
N GLU A 39 -38.16 -39.55 13.45
CA GLU A 39 -37.56 -40.82 13.89
C GLU A 39 -36.26 -40.61 14.69
N LYS A 40 -36.09 -41.40 15.75
CA LYS A 40 -34.92 -41.35 16.66
C LYS A 40 -33.60 -41.61 15.94
N ALA A 41 -33.58 -42.54 14.98
CA ALA A 41 -32.37 -42.89 14.26
C ALA A 41 -31.81 -41.71 13.43
N GLU A 42 -32.69 -40.99 12.73
CA GLU A 42 -32.30 -39.82 11.95
C GLU A 42 -31.97 -38.62 12.85
N PHE A 43 -32.69 -38.44 13.97
CA PHE A 43 -32.34 -37.44 14.98
C PHE A 43 -30.89 -37.62 15.48
N VAL A 44 -30.53 -38.82 15.97
CA VAL A 44 -29.17 -39.11 16.47
C VAL A 44 -28.11 -38.86 15.40
N LYS A 45 -28.40 -39.24 14.15
CA LYS A 45 -27.49 -39.02 13.01
C LYS A 45 -27.33 -37.53 12.69
N SER A 46 -28.40 -36.75 12.80
CA SER A 46 -28.41 -35.30 12.55
C SER A 46 -27.59 -34.52 13.58
N LEU A 47 -27.41 -35.03 14.80
CA LEU A 47 -26.61 -34.39 15.86
C LEU A 47 -25.11 -34.27 15.52
N ARG A 48 -24.64 -34.91 14.44
CA ARG A 48 -23.29 -34.70 13.89
C ARG A 48 -23.12 -33.34 13.21
N GLN A 49 -24.22 -32.64 12.94
CA GLN A 49 -24.23 -31.29 12.38
C GLN A 49 -24.40 -30.25 13.50
N ASP A 50 -23.92 -29.04 13.27
CA ASP A 50 -24.05 -27.94 14.23
C ASP A 50 -25.43 -27.29 14.14
N TRP A 51 -26.29 -27.61 15.10
CA TRP A 51 -27.59 -26.97 15.28
C TRP A 51 -27.51 -25.80 16.25
N ASP A 52 -28.31 -24.76 16.02
CA ASP A 52 -28.41 -23.59 16.92
C ASP A 52 -29.49 -23.78 17.98
N VAL A 53 -30.60 -24.42 17.60
CA VAL A 53 -31.74 -24.70 18.48
C VAL A 53 -32.53 -25.91 17.98
N LEU A 54 -33.07 -26.68 18.91
CA LEU A 54 -33.97 -27.79 18.67
C LEU A 54 -35.38 -27.38 19.09
N VAL A 55 -36.37 -27.61 18.23
CA VAL A 55 -37.78 -27.53 18.58
C VAL A 55 -38.36 -28.94 18.54
N PHE A 56 -38.93 -29.40 19.66
CA PHE A 56 -39.54 -30.72 19.78
C PHE A 56 -41.03 -30.57 20.03
N HIS A 57 -41.85 -31.28 19.28
CA HIS A 57 -43.28 -31.40 19.50
C HIS A 57 -43.69 -32.87 19.69
N ARG A 58 -43.60 -33.68 18.62
CA ARG A 58 -43.95 -35.10 18.61
C ARG A 58 -43.02 -35.87 17.68
N ALA A 59 -42.89 -37.16 17.91
CA ALA A 59 -42.05 -38.04 17.11
C ALA A 59 -42.62 -39.46 17.17
N TYR A 60 -42.30 -40.26 16.14
CA TYR A 60 -42.83 -41.59 15.94
C TYR A 60 -42.38 -42.60 17.02
N ASP A 61 -41.10 -42.56 17.42
CA ASP A 61 -40.48 -43.55 18.31
C ASP A 61 -39.66 -42.96 19.47
N MET A 62 -39.88 -41.67 19.80
CA MET A 62 -39.20 -41.00 20.92
C MET A 62 -40.07 -39.91 21.57
N ASN A 63 -39.87 -39.69 22.86
CA ASN A 63 -40.50 -38.59 23.59
C ASN A 63 -39.48 -37.50 23.97
N PHE A 64 -39.97 -36.39 24.56
CA PHE A 64 -39.12 -35.27 24.96
C PHE A 64 -37.99 -35.68 25.94
N ALA A 65 -38.26 -36.59 26.88
CA ALA A 65 -37.25 -37.06 27.83
C ALA A 65 -36.16 -37.89 27.13
N ASP A 66 -36.52 -38.67 26.10
CA ASP A 66 -35.55 -39.38 25.28
C ASP A 66 -34.63 -38.40 24.54
N VAL A 67 -35.16 -37.31 23.99
CA VAL A 67 -34.37 -36.27 23.31
C VAL A 67 -33.37 -35.62 24.27
N VAL A 68 -33.81 -35.22 25.46
CA VAL A 68 -32.93 -34.65 26.49
C VAL A 68 -31.87 -35.67 26.94
N GLY A 69 -32.27 -36.92 27.14
CA GLY A 69 -31.36 -38.01 27.52
C GLY A 69 -30.26 -38.24 26.48
N ILE A 70 -30.62 -38.28 25.19
CA ILE A 70 -29.66 -38.41 24.08
C ILE A 70 -28.67 -37.24 24.05
N LEU A 71 -29.16 -36.00 24.18
CA LEU A 71 -28.27 -34.83 24.19
C LEU A 71 -27.30 -34.84 25.37
N GLN A 72 -27.73 -35.32 26.54
CA GLN A 72 -26.88 -35.46 27.72
C GLN A 72 -25.85 -36.58 27.56
N GLU A 73 -26.26 -37.73 27.02
CA GLU A 73 -25.38 -38.89 26.76
C GLU A 73 -24.27 -38.52 25.77
N GLU A 74 -24.61 -37.79 24.71
CA GLU A 74 -23.68 -37.31 23.68
C GLU A 74 -22.92 -36.04 24.10
N GLN A 75 -23.17 -35.50 25.30
CA GLN A 75 -22.57 -34.27 25.83
C GLN A 75 -22.77 -33.03 24.93
N ILE A 76 -23.89 -32.97 24.19
CA ILE A 76 -24.19 -31.90 23.25
C ILE A 76 -24.93 -30.76 23.96
N THR A 77 -24.40 -29.54 23.84
CA THR A 77 -25.01 -28.32 24.38
C THR A 77 -25.90 -27.67 23.33
N LEU A 78 -27.16 -28.10 23.23
CA LEU A 78 -28.17 -27.59 22.28
C LEU A 78 -29.45 -27.17 23.03
N PRO A 79 -29.95 -25.93 22.86
CA PRO A 79 -31.19 -25.52 23.50
C PRO A 79 -32.38 -26.22 22.88
N VAL A 80 -33.35 -26.55 23.71
CA VAL A 80 -34.54 -27.29 23.32
C VAL A 80 -35.78 -26.51 23.68
N ILE A 81 -36.63 -26.28 22.68
CA ILE A 81 -37.97 -25.70 22.83
C ILE A 81 -38.97 -26.84 22.67
N HIS A 82 -39.64 -27.21 23.76
CA HIS A 82 -40.69 -28.20 23.79
C HIS A 82 -42.05 -27.53 23.53
N LEU A 83 -42.73 -27.94 22.48
CA LEU A 83 -44.09 -27.50 22.16
C LEU A 83 -45.11 -28.44 22.81
N VAL A 84 -46.04 -27.88 23.57
CA VAL A 84 -47.04 -28.60 24.38
C VAL A 84 -48.44 -28.21 23.91
N HIS A 85 -49.42 -29.12 23.92
CA HIS A 85 -50.82 -28.80 23.61
C HIS A 85 -51.56 -28.29 24.87
N ASP A 86 -52.52 -27.38 24.69
CA ASP A 86 -53.29 -26.71 25.75
C ASP A 86 -53.98 -27.66 26.77
N ASP A 87 -54.26 -28.92 26.41
CA ASP A 87 -54.91 -29.90 27.30
C ASP A 87 -53.95 -30.63 28.25
N THR A 88 -52.65 -30.50 28.04
CA THR A 88 -51.66 -30.92 29.03
C THR A 88 -51.39 -29.72 29.93
N GLN A 89 -51.90 -29.76 31.17
CA GLN A 89 -51.36 -28.93 32.24
C GLN A 89 -49.84 -29.12 32.22
N ALA A 90 -49.10 -28.20 31.59
CA ALA A 90 -47.67 -28.08 31.80
C ALA A 90 -47.55 -28.02 33.31
N ALA A 91 -46.97 -29.02 33.95
CA ALA A 91 -46.91 -29.04 35.40
C ALA A 91 -46.30 -27.69 35.81
N VAL A 92 -46.99 -26.91 36.61
CA VAL A 92 -46.63 -25.51 36.88
C VAL A 92 -46.10 -25.51 38.31
N ASN A 93 -44.86 -25.08 38.53
CA ASN A 93 -44.38 -24.90 39.89
C ASN A 93 -45.20 -23.80 40.60
N GLY A 94 -45.16 -23.74 41.94
CA GLY A 94 -46.04 -22.90 42.78
C GLY A 94 -46.03 -21.37 42.53
N HIS A 95 -45.30 -20.91 41.50
CA HIS A 95 -45.22 -19.53 41.03
C HIS A 95 -45.78 -19.29 39.63
N GLY A 96 -46.39 -20.29 38.97
CA GLY A 96 -46.99 -20.09 37.66
C GLY A 96 -46.07 -20.40 36.45
N ASN A 97 -44.89 -20.99 36.66
CA ASN A 97 -43.96 -21.35 35.57
C ASN A 97 -43.95 -22.87 35.28
N PRO A 98 -43.75 -23.31 34.02
CA PRO A 98 -43.60 -24.73 33.67
C PRO A 98 -42.50 -25.42 34.47
N GLU A 99 -42.76 -26.64 34.95
CA GLU A 99 -41.99 -27.39 35.96
C GLU A 99 -40.81 -28.17 35.36
N VAL A 100 -40.69 -28.22 34.02
CA VAL A 100 -39.47 -28.71 33.35
C VAL A 100 -38.55 -27.53 33.02
N VAL A 101 -38.03 -26.89 34.06
CA VAL A 101 -36.83 -26.02 33.95
C VAL A 101 -35.67 -26.78 34.57
N HIS A 102 -35.07 -27.67 33.80
CA HIS A 102 -33.71 -28.12 34.08
C HIS A 102 -32.74 -27.39 33.16
N GLY A 103 -32.18 -26.30 33.68
CA GLY A 103 -31.10 -25.52 33.05
C GLY A 103 -31.57 -24.44 32.06
N ASP A 104 -30.73 -23.44 31.85
CA ASP A 104 -30.95 -22.23 31.01
C ASP A 104 -31.37 -22.51 29.55
N MET A 105 -31.33 -23.78 29.12
CA MET A 105 -31.37 -24.23 27.73
C MET A 105 -32.68 -24.94 27.34
N ILE A 106 -33.61 -25.20 28.27
CA ILE A 106 -34.89 -25.86 27.95
C ILE A 106 -36.05 -24.89 28.18
N LYS A 107 -36.95 -24.75 27.19
CA LYS A 107 -38.18 -23.95 27.28
C LYS A 107 -39.37 -24.81 26.87
N SER A 108 -40.48 -24.70 27.58
CA SER A 108 -41.75 -25.33 27.19
C SER A 108 -42.75 -24.23 26.80
N LEU A 109 -43.36 -24.34 25.63
CA LEU A 109 -44.29 -23.35 25.06
C LEU A 109 -45.55 -24.05 24.53
N ALA A 110 -46.70 -23.37 24.58
CA ALA A 110 -47.92 -23.88 23.97
C ALA A 110 -47.83 -23.81 22.43
N LYS A 111 -48.24 -24.89 21.74
CA LYS A 111 -48.33 -24.92 20.27
C LYS A 111 -49.51 -24.04 19.83
N GLY A 112 -49.25 -23.05 18.97
CA GLY A 112 -50.28 -22.14 18.42
C GLY A 112 -50.02 -20.65 18.58
N ASP A 113 -49.09 -20.24 19.46
CA ASP A 113 -48.59 -18.86 19.50
C ASP A 113 -47.24 -18.77 18.77
N ASP A 114 -47.33 -18.67 17.44
CA ASP A 114 -46.15 -18.66 16.57
C ASP A 114 -45.20 -17.50 16.88
N ARG A 115 -45.72 -16.36 17.36
CA ARG A 115 -44.89 -15.20 17.75
C ARG A 115 -44.03 -15.52 18.97
N LEU A 116 -44.59 -16.18 19.98
CA LEU A 116 -43.83 -16.60 21.15
C LEU A 116 -42.78 -17.66 20.78
N ILE A 117 -43.13 -18.61 19.91
CA ILE A 117 -42.21 -19.66 19.45
C ILE A 117 -41.04 -19.05 18.67
N VAL A 118 -41.32 -18.17 17.70
CA VAL A 118 -40.30 -17.45 16.93
C VAL A 118 -39.40 -16.61 17.84
N SER A 119 -39.98 -15.88 18.80
CA SER A 119 -39.21 -15.07 19.76
C SER A 119 -38.29 -15.94 20.63
N ALA A 120 -38.77 -17.11 21.05
CA ALA A 120 -37.97 -18.05 21.83
C ALA A 120 -36.84 -18.67 21.02
N ILE A 121 -37.08 -19.00 19.75
CA ILE A 121 -36.06 -19.47 18.80
C ILE A 121 -34.96 -18.42 18.69
N CYS A 122 -35.30 -17.16 18.38
CA CYS A 122 -34.33 -16.07 18.26
C CYS A 122 -33.49 -15.90 19.55
N LEU A 123 -34.15 -15.86 20.72
CA LEU A 123 -33.48 -15.69 22.01
C LEU A 123 -32.52 -16.83 22.34
N GLN A 124 -32.92 -18.08 22.09
CA GLN A 124 -32.08 -19.25 22.35
C GLN A 124 -30.90 -19.33 21.39
N THR A 125 -31.12 -18.98 20.12
CA THR A 125 -30.05 -18.87 19.12
C THR A 125 -29.00 -17.85 19.53
N ASP A 126 -29.41 -16.65 19.95
CA ASP A 126 -28.49 -15.60 20.42
C ASP A 126 -27.70 -16.04 21.66
N TYR A 127 -28.38 -16.69 22.61
CA TYR A 127 -27.73 -17.20 23.82
C TYR A 127 -26.64 -18.23 23.52
N VAL A 128 -26.92 -19.22 22.65
CA VAL A 128 -25.93 -20.25 22.27
C VAL A 128 -24.77 -19.64 21.52
N ARG A 129 -25.03 -18.71 20.60
CA ARG A 129 -23.98 -18.03 19.85
C ARG A 129 -23.07 -17.24 20.77
N ALA A 130 -23.64 -16.49 21.72
CA ALA A 130 -22.86 -15.77 22.73
C ALA A 130 -22.02 -16.72 23.59
N LYS A 131 -22.58 -17.87 23.99
CA LYS A 131 -21.87 -18.88 24.78
C LYS A 131 -20.73 -19.54 23.99
N ARG A 132 -20.97 -19.93 22.72
CA ARG A 132 -19.95 -20.47 21.80
C ARG A 132 -18.85 -19.46 21.54
N GLN A 133 -19.21 -18.20 21.27
CA GLN A 133 -18.24 -17.12 21.06
C GLN A 133 -17.39 -16.87 22.32
N THR A 134 -18.01 -16.88 23.50
CA THR A 134 -17.28 -16.74 24.77
C THR A 134 -16.31 -17.90 24.99
N ALA A 135 -16.73 -19.14 24.73
CA ALA A 135 -15.87 -20.31 24.83
C ALA A 135 -14.70 -20.24 23.83
N HIS A 136 -14.97 -19.81 22.59
CA HIS A 136 -13.95 -19.63 21.56
C HIS A 136 -12.96 -18.52 21.93
N LEU A 137 -13.42 -17.37 22.41
CA LEU A 137 -12.56 -16.27 22.87
C LEU A 137 -11.69 -16.71 24.06
N LYS A 138 -12.25 -17.48 25.01
CA LYS A 138 -11.46 -18.07 26.10
C LYS A 138 -10.39 -19.02 25.60
N ALA A 139 -10.67 -19.83 24.58
CA ALA A 139 -9.70 -20.71 23.96
C ALA A 139 -8.58 -19.93 23.25
N ILE A 140 -8.93 -18.91 22.46
CA ILE A 140 -7.97 -18.01 21.81
C ILE A 140 -7.09 -17.31 22.85
N LEU A 141 -7.70 -16.79 23.93
CA LEU A 141 -6.96 -16.12 25.01
C LEU A 141 -5.96 -17.08 25.65
N LYS A 142 -6.39 -18.29 26.01
CA LYS A 142 -5.51 -19.33 26.58
C LYS A 142 -4.37 -19.70 25.64
N GLU A 143 -4.64 -19.82 24.33
CA GLU A 143 -3.61 -20.09 23.34
C GLU A 143 -2.63 -18.91 23.20
N ALA A 144 -3.13 -17.67 23.19
CA ALA A 144 -2.31 -16.47 23.15
C ALA A 144 -1.41 -16.35 24.39
N GLU A 145 -1.93 -16.64 25.58
CA GLU A 145 -1.18 -16.70 26.84
C GLU A 145 -0.10 -17.78 26.79
N GLN A 146 -0.43 -18.99 26.32
CA GLN A 146 0.56 -20.06 26.15
C GLN A 146 1.68 -19.67 25.18
N ARG A 147 1.34 -19.08 24.04
CA ARG A 147 2.34 -18.59 23.07
C ARG A 147 3.21 -17.48 23.66
N ALA A 148 2.63 -16.52 24.37
CA ALA A 148 3.37 -15.46 25.04
C ALA A 148 4.35 -16.02 26.08
N ASN A 149 3.91 -16.99 26.89
CA ASN A 149 4.75 -17.65 27.88
C ASN A 149 5.92 -18.44 27.25
N ILE A 150 5.69 -19.11 26.11
CA ILE A 150 6.75 -19.80 25.35
C ILE A 150 7.75 -18.80 24.77
N LEU A 151 7.27 -17.69 24.20
CA LEU A 151 8.12 -16.63 23.65
C LEU A 151 9.01 -15.98 24.73
N ILE A 152 8.48 -15.81 25.94
CA ILE A 152 9.23 -15.24 27.07
C ILE A 152 10.27 -16.23 27.60
N ARG A 153 9.90 -17.50 27.77
CA ARG A 153 10.83 -18.56 28.19
C ARG A 153 12.00 -18.70 27.22
N ASN A 154 11.74 -18.63 25.92
CA ASN A 154 12.75 -18.75 24.87
C ASN A 154 13.34 -17.39 24.44
N SER A 155 12.99 -16.30 25.13
CA SER A 155 13.54 -14.99 24.84
C SER A 155 15.02 -14.96 25.21
N LYS A 156 15.83 -14.28 24.39
CA LYS A 156 17.24 -14.01 24.70
C LYS A 156 17.41 -12.86 25.71
N SER A 157 16.37 -12.09 25.96
CA SER A 157 16.38 -11.03 26.97
C SER A 157 16.13 -11.61 28.35
N ALA A 158 16.79 -11.07 29.38
CA ALA A 158 16.50 -11.43 30.77
C ALA A 158 15.15 -10.82 31.20
N VAL A 159 14.17 -11.69 31.46
CA VAL A 159 12.81 -11.33 31.83
C VAL A 159 12.42 -12.03 33.13
N ALA A 160 11.81 -11.29 34.04
CA ALA A 160 11.18 -11.82 35.24
C ALA A 160 9.76 -11.28 35.40
N TYR A 161 8.89 -12.05 36.04
CA TYR A 161 7.63 -11.55 36.59
C TYR A 161 7.77 -11.40 38.09
N ILE A 162 7.27 -10.27 38.58
CA ILE A 162 7.29 -9.94 39.99
C ILE A 162 5.87 -9.62 40.47
N ASP A 163 5.55 -10.11 41.66
CA ASP A 163 4.33 -9.76 42.39
C ASP A 163 4.72 -9.15 43.73
N GLN A 164 4.16 -7.98 44.04
CA GLN A 164 4.48 -7.18 45.23
C GLN A 164 5.99 -7.00 45.50
N GLY A 165 6.80 -6.95 44.44
CA GLY A 165 8.26 -6.79 44.51
C GLY A 165 9.05 -8.08 44.76
N VAL A 166 8.42 -9.24 44.60
CA VAL A 166 9.00 -10.57 44.79
C VAL A 166 8.96 -11.35 43.49
N HIS A 167 10.01 -12.09 43.15
CA HIS A 167 10.05 -12.90 41.92
C HIS A 167 9.09 -14.09 42.00
N ILE A 168 8.22 -14.21 40.99
CA ILE A 168 7.32 -15.36 40.80
C ILE A 168 7.72 -16.19 39.57
N PHE A 169 8.42 -15.58 38.61
CA PHE A 169 8.94 -16.23 37.41
C PHE A 169 10.18 -15.49 36.90
N ALA A 170 11.12 -16.20 36.29
CA ALA A 170 12.31 -15.70 35.62
C ALA A 170 12.69 -16.68 34.51
N ASN A 171 13.11 -16.17 33.35
CA ASN A 171 13.61 -17.02 32.27
C ASN A 171 15.10 -17.31 32.42
N ASP A 172 15.63 -18.26 31.63
CA ASP A 172 17.01 -18.74 31.76
C ASP A 172 18.06 -17.61 31.64
N PRO A 173 17.96 -16.66 30.69
CA PRO A 173 18.90 -15.53 30.64
C PRO A 173 18.89 -14.65 31.89
N TYR A 174 17.74 -14.53 32.57
CA TYR A 174 17.66 -13.80 33.83
C TYR A 174 18.38 -14.54 34.95
N LEU A 175 18.19 -15.87 35.05
CA LEU A 175 18.89 -16.70 36.03
C LEU A 175 20.41 -16.64 35.82
N GLU A 176 20.86 -16.83 34.58
CA GLU A 176 22.28 -16.75 34.21
C GLU A 176 22.88 -15.37 34.52
N MET A 177 22.17 -14.29 34.20
CA MET A 177 22.65 -12.91 34.41
C MET A 177 22.92 -12.60 35.89
N PHE A 178 22.06 -13.09 36.79
CA PHE A 178 22.17 -12.87 38.23
C PHE A 178 22.95 -13.98 38.97
N GLY A 179 23.30 -15.07 38.29
CA GLY A 179 24.08 -16.18 38.84
C GLY A 179 23.26 -17.18 39.65
N TYR A 180 22.01 -17.42 39.27
CA TYR A 180 21.14 -18.47 39.83
C TYR A 180 21.19 -19.72 38.94
N ASN A 181 21.17 -20.91 39.54
CA ASN A 181 21.25 -22.17 38.79
C ASN A 181 19.88 -22.69 38.35
N SER A 182 18.81 -22.26 39.02
CA SER A 182 17.46 -22.71 38.72
C SER A 182 16.41 -21.70 39.18
N MET A 183 15.21 -21.81 38.60
CA MET A 183 14.04 -21.01 38.98
C MET A 183 13.71 -21.15 40.48
N GLU A 184 13.91 -22.34 41.06
CA GLU A 184 13.59 -22.61 42.48
C GLU A 184 14.41 -21.76 43.45
N GLU A 185 15.61 -21.32 43.07
CA GLU A 185 16.48 -20.49 43.91
C GLU A 185 16.05 -19.02 43.95
N ILE A 186 15.33 -18.54 42.92
CA ILE A 186 14.94 -17.14 42.79
C ILE A 186 13.47 -16.88 43.16
N ILE A 187 12.59 -17.88 43.06
CA ILE A 187 11.19 -17.74 43.51
C ILE A 187 11.17 -17.26 44.95
N GLY A 188 10.39 -16.21 45.23
CA GLY A 188 10.27 -15.67 46.58
C GLY A 188 11.38 -14.69 46.99
N VAL A 189 12.41 -14.51 46.17
CA VAL A 189 13.47 -13.53 46.44
C VAL A 189 12.97 -12.11 46.15
N PRO A 190 13.14 -11.13 47.05
CA PRO A 190 12.82 -9.73 46.79
C PRO A 190 13.74 -9.14 45.71
N VAL A 191 13.17 -8.39 44.75
CA VAL A 191 13.94 -7.74 43.66
C VAL A 191 15.01 -6.79 44.19
N VAL A 192 14.74 -6.16 45.34
CA VAL A 192 15.66 -5.20 45.98
C VAL A 192 16.98 -5.82 46.42
N ASP A 193 17.04 -7.15 46.61
CA ASP A 193 18.26 -7.85 47.02
C ASP A 193 19.25 -8.02 45.86
N LEU A 194 18.76 -7.87 44.63
CA LEU A 194 19.55 -7.92 43.39
C LEU A 194 20.10 -6.54 42.96
N ILE A 195 19.89 -5.51 43.78
CA ILE A 195 20.34 -4.13 43.51
C ILE A 195 21.58 -3.84 44.37
N ALA A 196 22.63 -3.29 43.77
CA ALA A 196 23.79 -2.81 44.51
C ALA A 196 23.33 -1.69 45.46
N GLY A 197 23.55 -1.89 46.77
CA GLY A 197 22.98 -1.08 47.84
C GLY A 197 23.28 0.43 47.77
N GLY A 198 22.67 1.22 48.66
CA GLY A 198 22.86 2.67 48.74
C GLY A 198 21.71 3.45 48.08
N ASP A 199 22.03 4.48 47.30
CA ASP A 199 21.04 5.36 46.68
C ASP A 199 20.23 4.68 45.55
N ASN A 200 20.77 3.64 44.92
CA ASN A 200 20.09 2.83 43.90
C ASN A 200 18.81 2.15 44.42
N VAL A 201 18.85 1.61 45.64
CA VAL A 201 17.68 0.92 46.25
C VAL A 201 16.56 1.91 46.56
N LYS A 202 16.91 3.14 47.00
CA LYS A 202 15.92 4.21 47.25
C LYS A 202 15.27 4.65 45.94
N GLY A 203 16.07 4.85 44.89
CA GLY A 203 15.59 5.20 43.55
C GLY A 203 14.65 4.14 42.97
N PHE A 204 15.04 2.86 43.05
CA PHE A 204 14.21 1.74 42.58
C PHE A 204 12.88 1.64 43.33
N LYS A 205 12.87 1.73 44.67
CA LYS A 205 11.62 1.70 45.46
C LYS A 205 10.68 2.85 45.11
N GLN A 206 11.22 4.03 44.81
CA GLN A 206 10.43 5.18 44.37
C GLN A 206 9.88 4.97 42.96
N PHE A 207 10.67 4.38 42.07
CA PHE A 207 10.27 4.02 40.71
C PHE A 207 9.13 3.00 40.69
N LEU A 208 9.27 1.89 41.42
CA LEU A 208 8.22 0.85 41.53
C LEU A 208 6.91 1.43 42.09
N ARG A 209 6.99 2.26 43.16
CA ARG A 209 5.81 2.94 43.74
C ARG A 209 5.10 3.91 42.81
N LYS A 210 5.82 4.54 41.87
CA LYS A 210 5.22 5.42 40.86
C LYS A 210 4.50 4.61 39.80
N PHE A 211 5.14 3.52 39.35
CA PHE A 211 4.57 2.58 38.38
C PHE A 211 3.27 1.96 38.90
N ASP A 212 3.25 1.49 40.16
CA ASP A 212 2.05 0.92 40.81
C ASP A 212 0.89 1.94 40.94
N LYS A 213 1.21 3.23 40.97
CA LYS A 213 0.23 4.33 41.01
C LYS A 213 -0.27 4.77 39.62
N GLY A 214 0.15 4.07 38.56
CA GLY A 214 -0.27 4.33 37.19
C GLY A 214 0.53 5.43 36.48
N ASP A 215 1.62 5.93 37.06
CA ASP A 215 2.50 6.90 36.42
C ASP A 215 3.38 6.18 35.37
N ARG A 216 3.20 6.54 34.10
CA ARG A 216 3.93 5.98 32.95
C ARG A 216 4.90 6.98 32.31
N SER A 217 5.17 8.13 32.95
CA SER A 217 6.03 9.16 32.37
C SER A 217 7.51 8.76 32.28
N GLN A 218 7.92 7.75 33.06
CA GLN A 218 9.28 7.21 33.08
C GLN A 218 9.19 5.69 33.16
N VAL A 219 9.49 5.01 32.05
CA VAL A 219 9.41 3.53 31.93
C VAL A 219 10.78 2.84 32.05
N GLU A 220 11.85 3.62 32.16
CA GLU A 220 13.22 3.11 32.24
C GLU A 220 13.95 3.64 33.47
N PHE A 221 14.68 2.76 34.15
CA PHE A 221 15.50 3.09 35.30
C PHE A 221 16.87 2.41 35.18
N SER A 222 17.94 3.19 35.23
CA SER A 222 19.31 2.66 35.20
C SER A 222 19.86 2.56 36.61
N PHE A 223 20.41 1.40 36.96
CA PHE A 223 21.04 1.17 38.26
C PHE A 223 22.11 0.09 38.18
N GLU A 224 22.88 -0.02 39.26
CA GLU A 224 23.88 -1.07 39.39
C GLU A 224 23.26 -2.30 40.05
N SER A 225 23.24 -3.42 39.33
CA SER A 225 22.75 -4.71 39.79
C SER A 225 23.85 -5.50 40.50
N LYS A 226 23.47 -6.44 41.36
CA LYS A 226 24.35 -7.31 42.13
C LYS A 226 24.04 -8.78 41.85
N ARG A 227 25.07 -9.57 41.54
CA ARG A 227 24.99 -11.03 41.35
C ARG A 227 25.10 -11.78 42.67
N THR A 228 24.74 -13.08 42.66
CA THR A 228 24.87 -14.00 43.80
C THR A 228 26.31 -14.13 44.32
N ASP A 229 27.32 -14.01 43.45
CA ASP A 229 28.76 -14.03 43.80
C ASP A 229 29.28 -12.72 44.41
N GLY A 230 28.43 -11.68 44.48
CA GLY A 230 28.76 -10.36 45.02
C GLY A 230 29.33 -9.37 44.01
N SER A 231 29.58 -9.77 42.76
CA SER A 231 29.97 -8.86 41.69
C SER A 231 28.81 -7.93 41.29
N THR A 232 29.14 -6.75 40.76
CA THR A 232 28.15 -5.78 40.29
C THR A 232 28.25 -5.53 38.79
N PHE A 233 27.15 -5.09 38.19
CA PHE A 233 27.11 -4.68 36.79
C PHE A 233 26.12 -3.55 36.56
N ALA A 234 26.41 -2.67 35.61
CA ALA A 234 25.47 -1.65 35.18
C ALA A 234 24.29 -2.30 34.44
N SER A 235 23.08 -1.93 34.80
CA SER A 235 21.86 -2.52 34.26
C SER A 235 20.82 -1.45 33.93
N LYS A 236 20.04 -1.73 32.89
CA LYS A 236 18.88 -0.92 32.51
C LYS A 236 17.62 -1.76 32.69
N LEU A 237 16.66 -1.20 33.41
CA LEU A 237 15.41 -1.85 33.78
C LEU A 237 14.23 -1.20 33.07
N GLN A 238 13.34 -2.05 32.56
CA GLN A 238 12.03 -1.68 32.05
C GLN A 238 10.94 -2.48 32.78
N LEU A 239 9.85 -1.79 33.14
CA LEU A 239 8.67 -2.41 33.76
C LEU A 239 7.47 -2.31 32.82
N ALA A 240 6.70 -3.38 32.73
CA ALA A 240 5.43 -3.44 32.02
C ALA A 240 4.37 -4.13 32.88
N ALA A 241 3.11 -3.71 32.72
CA ALA A 241 1.99 -4.44 33.31
C ALA A 241 1.74 -5.70 32.47
N ALA A 242 1.62 -6.85 33.13
CA ALA A 242 1.38 -8.12 32.48
C ALA A 242 0.39 -8.96 33.30
N THR A 243 0.02 -10.11 32.76
CA THR A 243 -0.80 -11.10 33.44
C THR A 243 -0.13 -12.45 33.34
N LEU A 244 -0.01 -13.17 34.47
CA LEU A 244 0.49 -14.54 34.51
C LEU A 244 -0.62 -15.41 35.11
N ASP A 245 -1.05 -16.42 34.36
CA ASP A 245 -2.17 -17.31 34.73
C ASP A 245 -3.47 -16.56 35.14
N GLY A 246 -3.70 -15.38 34.56
CA GLY A 246 -4.88 -14.55 34.81
C GLY A 246 -4.75 -13.56 35.97
N GLU A 247 -3.67 -13.60 36.74
CA GLU A 247 -3.40 -12.65 37.83
C GLU A 247 -2.55 -11.47 37.33
N PRO A 248 -2.83 -10.23 37.75
CA PRO A 248 -2.05 -9.06 37.35
C PRO A 248 -0.68 -9.08 38.01
N VAL A 249 0.37 -9.03 37.20
CA VAL A 249 1.77 -9.08 37.63
C VAL A 249 2.56 -7.96 36.96
N THR A 250 3.72 -7.61 37.51
CA THR A 250 4.64 -6.69 36.85
C THR A 250 5.71 -7.49 36.11
N GLN A 251 5.79 -7.29 34.81
CA GLN A 251 6.88 -7.79 33.98
C GLN A 251 8.09 -6.88 34.13
N MET A 252 9.24 -7.50 34.32
CA MET A 252 10.51 -6.86 34.49
C MET A 252 11.47 -7.35 33.41
N ILE A 253 12.02 -6.42 32.63
CA ILE A 253 13.04 -6.70 31.61
C ILE A 253 14.33 -6.01 32.06
N ILE A 254 15.39 -6.80 32.23
CA ILE A 254 16.70 -6.29 32.63
C ILE A 254 17.69 -6.53 31.50
N GLN A 255 18.39 -5.47 31.11
CA GLN A 255 19.47 -5.55 30.15
C GLN A 255 20.77 -5.20 30.85
N GLN A 256 21.76 -6.10 30.74
CA GLN A 256 23.10 -5.81 31.19
C GLN A 256 23.68 -4.75 30.24
N ASN A 257 24.10 -3.64 30.81
CA ASN A 257 24.76 -2.57 30.08
C ASN A 257 26.24 -2.97 29.93
N GLU A 258 26.50 -3.99 29.10
CA GLU A 258 27.86 -4.44 28.79
C GLU A 258 28.48 -3.51 27.74
N ASN A 259 29.60 -2.89 28.11
CA ASN A 259 30.57 -2.31 27.17
C ASN A 259 31.26 -3.38 26.27
N ASN A 260 30.67 -4.57 26.12
CA ASN A 260 31.21 -5.71 25.37
C ASN A 260 30.31 -6.12 24.18
N SER A 261 29.53 -5.16 23.68
CA SER A 261 28.59 -5.32 22.58
C SER A 261 29.24 -5.61 21.23
N ALA A 262 30.53 -5.31 21.04
CA ALA A 262 31.11 -5.27 19.70
C ALA A 262 31.10 -6.63 18.98
N GLU A 263 31.45 -7.74 19.64
CA GLU A 263 31.62 -9.03 18.94
C GLU A 263 30.31 -9.79 18.73
N LEU A 264 29.39 -9.71 19.70
CA LEU A 264 28.04 -10.29 19.58
C LEU A 264 27.15 -9.43 18.67
N ALA A 265 27.24 -8.09 18.76
CA ALA A 265 26.59 -7.21 17.80
C ALA A 265 27.19 -7.36 16.42
N LYS A 266 28.50 -7.63 16.29
CA LYS A 266 29.12 -7.92 14.99
C LYS A 266 28.59 -9.22 14.39
N LYS A 267 28.50 -10.32 15.15
CA LYS A 267 27.89 -11.57 14.65
C LYS A 267 26.41 -11.43 14.31
N LEU A 268 25.66 -10.66 15.10
CA LEU A 268 24.25 -10.39 14.82
C LEU A 268 24.08 -9.47 13.61
N ALA A 269 24.89 -8.41 13.50
CA ALA A 269 24.92 -7.52 12.35
C ALA A 269 25.39 -8.24 11.08
N GLU A 270 26.31 -9.21 11.18
CA GLU A 270 26.72 -10.07 10.07
C GLU A 270 25.57 -10.99 9.61
N ALA A 271 24.83 -11.59 10.56
CA ALA A 271 23.66 -12.42 10.23
C ALA A 271 22.49 -11.61 9.63
N GLU A 272 22.26 -10.39 10.11
CA GLU A 272 21.27 -9.46 9.56
C GLU A 272 21.63 -8.96 8.15
N ARG A 273 22.88 -9.15 7.72
CA ARG A 273 23.42 -8.73 6.43
C ARG A 273 23.50 -9.87 5.40
N GLN A 274 23.08 -11.09 5.73
CA GLN A 274 23.12 -12.25 4.82
C GLN A 274 21.71 -12.68 4.36
N ASP A 275 21.64 -13.23 3.15
CA ASP A 275 20.45 -13.85 2.58
C ASP A 275 20.41 -15.34 2.95
N ALA A 276 19.30 -15.77 3.57
CA ALA A 276 19.17 -17.13 4.10
C ALA A 276 19.13 -18.22 3.02
N LEU A 277 18.79 -17.88 1.77
CA LEU A 277 18.70 -18.87 0.68
C LEU A 277 20.05 -19.12 0.02
N THR A 278 20.77 -18.04 -0.31
CA THR A 278 21.99 -18.10 -1.13
C THR A 278 23.27 -17.99 -0.30
N GLY A 279 23.20 -17.50 0.94
CA GLY A 279 24.37 -17.21 1.78
C GLY A 279 25.16 -15.98 1.36
N LEU A 280 24.72 -15.29 0.31
CA LEU A 280 25.27 -14.01 -0.12
C LEU A 280 24.86 -12.87 0.82
N SER A 281 25.49 -11.71 0.66
CA SER A 281 25.02 -10.47 1.27
C SER A 281 23.57 -10.18 0.83
N ASN A 282 22.74 -9.66 1.73
CA ASN A 282 21.36 -9.30 1.42
C ASN A 282 21.22 -7.83 0.98
N ARG A 283 19.98 -7.42 0.71
CA ARG A 283 19.67 -6.04 0.30
C ARG A 283 20.17 -4.97 1.27
N LEU A 284 20.11 -5.21 2.58
CA LEU A 284 20.59 -4.24 3.57
C LEU A 284 22.10 -4.05 3.44
N ALA A 285 22.85 -5.15 3.46
CA ALA A 285 24.30 -5.15 3.34
C ALA A 285 24.79 -4.52 2.04
N PHE A 286 24.11 -4.83 0.93
CA PHE A 286 24.37 -4.21 -0.37
C PHE A 286 24.15 -2.69 -0.34
N THR A 287 23.05 -2.23 0.25
CA THR A 287 22.71 -0.80 0.27
C THR A 287 23.74 -0.01 1.08
N GLU A 288 24.20 -0.57 2.20
CA GLU A 288 25.29 0.02 3.00
C GLU A 288 26.63 0.00 2.24
N SER A 289 26.96 -1.09 1.56
CA SER A 289 28.17 -1.19 0.74
C SER A 289 28.17 -0.17 -0.41
N LEU A 290 27.06 -0.03 -1.12
CA LEU A 290 26.90 0.95 -2.20
C LEU A 290 27.03 2.38 -1.67
N GLN A 291 26.44 2.68 -0.52
CA GLN A 291 26.57 3.99 0.13
C GLN A 291 28.02 4.27 0.56
N GLY A 292 28.73 3.27 1.08
CA GLY A 292 30.16 3.35 1.41
C GLY A 292 31.01 3.68 0.18
N THR A 293 30.93 2.85 -0.85
CA THR A 293 31.67 3.05 -2.11
C THR A 293 31.34 4.41 -2.74
N GLN A 294 30.06 4.80 -2.81
CA GLN A 294 29.68 6.10 -3.38
C GLN A 294 30.30 7.27 -2.62
N GLN A 295 30.38 7.19 -1.28
CA GLN A 295 31.05 8.23 -0.48
C GLN A 295 32.56 8.26 -0.71
N GLU A 296 33.22 7.11 -0.85
CA GLU A 296 34.65 7.03 -1.15
C GLU A 296 34.97 7.63 -2.53
N VAL A 297 34.15 7.32 -3.54
CA VAL A 297 34.28 7.94 -4.87
C VAL A 297 34.03 9.46 -4.80
N ALA A 298 32.99 9.91 -4.10
CA ALA A 298 32.64 11.33 -3.98
C ALA A 298 33.71 12.15 -3.23
N ARG A 299 34.42 11.54 -2.27
CA ARG A 299 35.59 12.15 -1.60
C ARG A 299 36.86 12.13 -2.44
N GLY A 300 36.88 11.33 -3.52
CA GLY A 300 38.05 11.10 -4.36
C GLY A 300 39.05 10.11 -3.77
N ASP A 301 38.65 9.29 -2.79
CA ASP A 301 39.49 8.24 -2.18
C ASP A 301 39.76 7.10 -3.19
N ILE A 302 38.77 6.81 -4.05
CA ILE A 302 38.88 5.92 -5.22
C ILE A 302 38.42 6.65 -6.49
N LYS A 303 39.04 6.32 -7.64
CA LYS A 303 38.85 7.07 -8.90
C LYS A 303 37.48 6.84 -9.55
N SER A 304 37.00 5.61 -9.50
CA SER A 304 35.74 5.19 -10.10
C SER A 304 35.30 3.87 -9.50
N ALA A 305 34.00 3.59 -9.59
CA ALA A 305 33.41 2.32 -9.25
C ALA A 305 32.25 2.03 -10.20
N ALA A 306 31.74 0.79 -10.22
CA ALA A 306 30.58 0.42 -11.02
C ALA A 306 29.57 -0.37 -10.19
N LEU A 307 28.29 -0.05 -10.38
CA LEU A 307 27.16 -0.83 -9.89
C LEU A 307 26.60 -1.68 -11.04
N LEU A 308 26.50 -2.99 -10.84
CA LEU A 308 25.80 -3.91 -11.73
C LEU A 308 24.52 -4.39 -11.04
N TYR A 309 23.36 -4.08 -11.62
CA TYR A 309 22.08 -4.66 -11.22
C TYR A 309 21.72 -5.80 -12.18
N ILE A 310 21.41 -6.97 -11.64
CA ILE A 310 21.30 -8.22 -12.39
C ILE A 310 19.92 -8.82 -12.14
N ARG A 311 19.12 -8.99 -13.18
CA ARG A 311 17.81 -9.67 -13.12
C ARG A 311 17.90 -11.02 -13.83
N MET A 312 17.42 -12.07 -13.18
CA MET A 312 17.21 -13.36 -13.85
C MET A 312 15.96 -13.31 -14.74
N ASP A 313 16.10 -13.70 -16.00
CA ASP A 313 15.02 -13.72 -16.97
C ASP A 313 14.35 -15.12 -17.05
N GLY A 314 13.13 -15.18 -17.59
CA GLY A 314 12.45 -16.45 -17.85
C GLY A 314 11.92 -17.17 -16.61
N MET A 315 11.84 -16.50 -15.45
CA MET A 315 11.40 -17.10 -14.19
C MET A 315 10.01 -17.74 -14.25
N GLY A 316 9.08 -17.20 -15.06
CA GLY A 316 7.76 -17.82 -15.29
C GLY A 316 7.83 -19.18 -15.98
N LYS A 317 8.79 -19.37 -16.90
CA LYS A 317 9.04 -20.65 -17.59
C LYS A 317 9.67 -21.67 -16.63
N ILE A 318 10.59 -21.23 -15.77
CA ILE A 318 11.18 -22.07 -14.72
C ILE A 318 10.11 -22.48 -13.70
N HIS A 319 9.30 -21.53 -13.24
CA HIS A 319 8.21 -21.78 -12.31
C HIS A 319 7.21 -22.82 -12.84
N SER A 320 6.72 -22.64 -14.07
CA SER A 320 5.75 -23.55 -14.69
C SER A 320 6.30 -24.95 -14.94
N SER A 321 7.62 -25.09 -15.11
CA SER A 321 8.27 -26.38 -15.37
C SER A 321 8.77 -27.09 -14.12
N THR A 322 9.04 -26.40 -13.01
CA THR A 322 9.72 -26.99 -11.85
C THR A 322 9.12 -26.63 -10.49
N GLY A 323 8.12 -25.74 -10.44
CA GLY A 323 7.51 -25.26 -9.21
C GLY A 323 8.43 -24.35 -8.40
N LEU A 324 7.99 -23.99 -7.18
CA LEU A 324 8.66 -23.01 -6.32
C LEU A 324 10.05 -23.48 -5.85
N THR A 325 10.19 -24.77 -5.50
CA THR A 325 11.47 -25.38 -5.10
C THR A 325 12.50 -25.37 -6.23
N GLY A 326 12.04 -25.36 -7.48
CA GLY A 326 12.90 -25.27 -8.64
C GLY A 326 13.47 -23.89 -8.89
N ILE A 327 12.69 -22.84 -8.58
CA ILE A 327 13.17 -21.47 -8.57
C ILE A 327 14.31 -21.30 -7.56
N ASP A 328 14.12 -21.76 -6.32
CA ASP A 328 15.13 -21.65 -5.27
C ASP A 328 16.44 -22.34 -5.65
N THR A 329 16.35 -23.49 -6.31
CA THR A 329 17.52 -24.25 -6.79
C THR A 329 18.24 -23.49 -7.91
N ALA A 330 17.49 -22.92 -8.85
CA ALA A 330 18.05 -22.09 -9.92
C ALA A 330 18.73 -20.83 -9.36
N VAL A 331 18.08 -20.13 -8.43
CA VAL A 331 18.60 -18.94 -7.77
C VAL A 331 19.91 -19.25 -7.03
N LYS A 332 20.00 -20.37 -6.28
CA LYS A 332 21.23 -20.79 -5.59
C LYS A 332 22.39 -21.05 -6.54
N GLN A 333 22.11 -21.77 -7.63
CA GLN A 333 23.14 -22.11 -8.63
C GLN A 333 23.65 -20.86 -9.37
N VAL A 334 22.75 -19.97 -9.76
CA VAL A 334 23.10 -18.69 -10.40
C VAL A 334 23.85 -17.78 -9.43
N ALA A 335 23.41 -17.68 -8.18
CA ALA A 335 24.08 -16.91 -7.13
C ALA A 335 25.55 -17.35 -6.95
N TRP A 336 25.79 -18.66 -6.90
CA TRP A 336 27.13 -19.22 -6.79
C TRP A 336 28.02 -18.85 -7.99
N VAL A 337 27.49 -18.98 -9.22
CA VAL A 337 28.23 -18.62 -10.45
C VAL A 337 28.56 -17.13 -10.49
N LEU A 338 27.61 -16.28 -10.14
CA LEU A 338 27.80 -14.83 -10.12
C LEU A 338 28.90 -14.44 -9.13
N ASP A 339 28.83 -14.94 -7.88
CA ASP A 339 29.77 -14.61 -6.83
C ASP A 339 31.18 -15.19 -7.10
N GLU A 340 31.28 -16.42 -7.61
CA GLU A 340 32.55 -17.02 -8.02
C GLU A 340 33.22 -16.20 -9.13
N THR A 341 32.45 -15.76 -10.13
CA THR A 341 32.95 -15.00 -11.28
C THR A 341 33.39 -13.59 -10.86
N ALA A 342 32.58 -12.90 -10.04
CA ALA A 342 32.89 -11.56 -9.55
C ALA A 342 34.14 -11.55 -8.65
N LYS A 343 34.27 -12.51 -7.72
CA LYS A 343 35.43 -12.64 -6.85
C LYS A 343 36.72 -12.90 -7.63
N LYS A 344 36.69 -13.77 -8.64
CA LYS A 344 37.86 -14.06 -9.47
C LYS A 344 38.32 -12.88 -10.32
N ALA A 345 37.38 -12.08 -10.82
CA ALA A 345 37.68 -10.97 -11.71
C ALA A 345 38.17 -9.73 -10.95
N HIS A 346 37.53 -9.39 -9.83
CA HIS A 346 37.74 -8.10 -9.15
C HIS A 346 37.67 -8.16 -7.60
N ASP A 347 37.77 -9.35 -6.99
CA ASP A 347 37.60 -9.56 -5.53
C ASP A 347 36.30 -8.96 -4.96
N ALA A 348 35.28 -8.85 -5.81
CA ALA A 348 34.00 -8.22 -5.48
C ALA A 348 32.96 -9.27 -5.10
N SER A 349 32.05 -8.95 -4.16
CA SER A 349 31.03 -9.88 -3.67
C SER A 349 29.64 -9.52 -4.18
N VAL A 350 28.92 -10.54 -4.64
CA VAL A 350 27.55 -10.37 -5.13
C VAL A 350 26.57 -10.41 -3.96
N SER A 351 25.55 -9.57 -4.03
CA SER A 351 24.45 -9.53 -3.07
C SER A 351 23.13 -9.96 -3.71
N ARG A 352 22.26 -10.63 -2.96
CA ARG A 352 20.89 -10.88 -3.37
C ARG A 352 20.03 -9.66 -3.02
N PHE A 353 19.52 -8.99 -4.04
CA PHE A 353 18.78 -7.74 -3.87
C PHE A 353 17.27 -7.97 -3.71
N SER A 354 16.72 -8.93 -4.45
CA SER A 354 15.32 -9.36 -4.35
C SER A 354 15.21 -10.85 -4.69
N ASP A 355 14.00 -11.39 -4.81
CA ASP A 355 13.75 -12.81 -5.02
C ASP A 355 14.57 -13.41 -6.16
N THR A 356 14.64 -12.72 -7.31
CA THR A 356 15.32 -13.18 -8.52
C THR A 356 16.29 -12.14 -9.10
N SER A 357 16.71 -11.17 -8.27
CA SER A 357 17.66 -10.15 -8.68
C SER A 357 18.86 -10.09 -7.73
N PHE A 358 20.01 -9.81 -8.32
CA PHE A 358 21.29 -9.66 -7.65
C PHE A 358 21.87 -8.27 -7.93
N ALA A 359 22.81 -7.84 -7.10
CA ALA A 359 23.53 -6.61 -7.31
C ALA A 359 24.99 -6.75 -6.86
N LEU A 360 25.89 -6.04 -7.54
CA LEU A 360 27.32 -6.07 -7.30
C LEU A 360 27.87 -4.65 -7.41
N VAL A 361 28.70 -4.24 -6.45
CA VAL A 361 29.50 -3.01 -6.55
C VAL A 361 30.96 -3.41 -6.72
N VAL A 362 31.66 -2.77 -7.66
CA VAL A 362 33.07 -3.02 -7.94
C VAL A 362 33.83 -1.71 -7.90
N ASP A 363 34.87 -1.65 -7.08
CA ASP A 363 35.70 -0.46 -6.90
C ASP A 363 36.85 -0.45 -7.91
N GLU A 364 37.40 0.73 -8.19
CA GLU A 364 38.55 0.97 -9.09
C GLU A 364 38.42 0.37 -10.50
N ILE A 365 37.20 0.31 -11.04
CA ILE A 365 36.90 -0.24 -12.35
C ILE A 365 36.51 0.86 -13.36
N ASN A 366 36.91 0.71 -14.62
CA ASN A 366 36.47 1.60 -15.72
C ASN A 366 35.25 1.01 -16.48
N LYS A 367 34.67 1.80 -17.39
CA LYS A 367 33.45 1.42 -18.12
C LYS A 367 33.65 0.15 -18.94
N GLU A 368 34.77 0.03 -19.65
CA GLU A 368 35.08 -1.11 -20.51
C GLU A 368 35.23 -2.40 -19.69
N GLN A 369 35.91 -2.33 -18.54
CA GLN A 369 36.08 -3.45 -17.61
C GLN A 369 34.75 -3.86 -16.97
N ALA A 370 33.93 -2.89 -16.56
CA ALA A 370 32.62 -3.15 -15.96
C ALA A 370 31.66 -3.81 -16.96
N MET A 371 31.67 -3.36 -18.21
CA MET A 371 30.92 -3.98 -19.31
C MET A 371 31.42 -5.39 -19.59
N ALA A 372 32.73 -5.59 -19.70
CA ALA A 372 33.31 -6.92 -19.92
C ALA A 372 32.96 -7.90 -18.77
N LEU A 373 32.96 -7.44 -17.52
CA LEU A 373 32.52 -8.23 -16.37
C LEU A 373 31.04 -8.60 -16.48
N ALA A 374 30.17 -7.64 -16.82
CA ALA A 374 28.74 -7.89 -17.00
C ALA A 374 28.48 -8.90 -18.14
N GLU A 375 29.16 -8.76 -19.27
CA GLU A 375 29.08 -9.69 -20.40
C GLU A 375 29.57 -11.09 -20.00
N GLN A 376 30.67 -11.18 -19.26
CA GLN A 376 31.20 -12.44 -18.74
C GLN A 376 30.21 -13.12 -17.78
N LEU A 377 29.56 -12.36 -16.88
CA LEU A 377 28.53 -12.88 -15.97
C LEU A 377 27.32 -13.41 -16.75
N ALA A 378 26.83 -12.64 -17.73
CA ALA A 378 25.71 -13.02 -18.57
C ALA A 378 26.01 -14.28 -19.41
N GLU A 379 27.19 -14.34 -20.04
CA GLU A 379 27.62 -15.49 -20.85
C GLU A 379 27.81 -16.74 -19.99
N ARG A 380 28.39 -16.61 -18.79
CA ARG A 380 28.61 -17.75 -17.89
C ARG A 380 27.30 -18.38 -17.46
N VAL A 381 26.27 -17.58 -17.17
CA VAL A 381 24.94 -18.08 -16.81
C VAL A 381 24.18 -18.61 -18.02
N ALA A 382 24.28 -17.96 -19.19
CA ALA A 382 23.64 -18.43 -20.41
C ALA A 382 24.15 -19.82 -20.86
N ASN A 383 25.44 -20.11 -20.64
CA ASN A 383 26.06 -21.39 -20.95
C ASN A 383 25.94 -22.44 -19.83
N MET A 384 25.30 -22.09 -18.71
CA MET A 384 25.10 -23.01 -17.59
C MET A 384 23.84 -23.85 -17.80
N LEU A 385 23.96 -25.14 -17.51
CA LEU A 385 22.81 -26.04 -17.37
C LEU A 385 22.42 -26.08 -15.90
N ILE A 386 21.21 -25.62 -15.57
CA ILE A 386 20.71 -25.60 -14.20
C ILE A 386 19.93 -26.88 -13.95
N GLU A 387 20.47 -27.74 -13.08
CA GLU A 387 19.82 -28.99 -12.70
C GLU A 387 18.81 -28.74 -11.58
N VAL A 388 17.55 -29.06 -11.86
CA VAL A 388 16.43 -28.93 -10.92
C VAL A 388 15.70 -30.26 -10.83
N GLY A 389 16.05 -31.05 -9.82
CA GLY A 389 15.54 -32.41 -9.67
C GLY A 389 15.96 -33.31 -10.84
N SER A 390 15.01 -33.76 -11.65
CA SER A 390 15.26 -34.59 -12.84
C SER A 390 15.18 -33.80 -14.16
N ARG A 391 15.12 -32.47 -14.11
CA ARG A 391 15.00 -31.58 -15.28
C ARG A 391 16.19 -30.64 -15.35
N THR A 392 16.52 -30.23 -16.56
CA THR A 392 17.51 -29.19 -16.83
C THR A 392 16.80 -27.97 -17.39
N VAL A 393 17.06 -26.81 -16.78
CA VAL A 393 16.53 -25.51 -17.24
C VAL A 393 17.66 -24.57 -17.63
N ALA A 394 17.37 -23.65 -18.54
CA ALA A 394 18.28 -22.58 -18.92
C ALA A 394 17.76 -21.26 -18.34
N ALA A 395 18.68 -20.40 -17.92
CA ALA A 395 18.39 -19.03 -17.49
C ALA A 395 19.27 -18.06 -18.26
N THR A 396 18.79 -16.84 -18.44
CA THR A 396 19.57 -15.72 -18.97
C THR A 396 19.48 -14.55 -18.00
N LEU A 397 20.38 -13.59 -18.15
CA LEU A 397 20.44 -12.41 -17.28
C LEU A 397 20.22 -11.14 -18.09
N SER A 398 19.44 -10.22 -17.54
CA SER A 398 19.42 -8.81 -17.94
C SER A 398 20.23 -8.00 -16.94
N ILE A 399 21.29 -7.32 -17.39
CA ILE A 399 22.24 -6.61 -16.53
C ILE A 399 22.33 -5.13 -16.90
N GLY A 400 22.11 -4.27 -15.90
CA GLY A 400 22.27 -2.82 -16.00
C GLY A 400 23.54 -2.39 -15.29
N VAL A 401 24.41 -1.65 -15.98
CA VAL A 401 25.71 -1.21 -15.47
C VAL A 401 25.73 0.31 -15.29
N VAL A 402 25.95 0.81 -14.07
CA VAL A 402 26.06 2.26 -13.79
C VAL A 402 27.46 2.57 -13.28
N MET A 403 28.15 3.50 -13.94
CA MET A 403 29.43 4.01 -13.46
C MET A 403 29.23 5.06 -12.38
N MET A 404 30.09 5.03 -11.37
CA MET A 404 30.23 6.04 -10.32
C MET A 404 31.59 6.72 -10.46
N ASP A 405 31.58 8.04 -10.59
CA ASP A 405 32.75 8.90 -10.56
C ASP A 405 32.60 9.94 -9.44
N VAL A 406 33.52 10.91 -9.33
CA VAL A 406 33.51 11.94 -8.28
C VAL A 406 32.20 12.74 -8.21
N ASN A 407 31.41 12.78 -9.29
CA ASN A 407 30.12 13.44 -9.36
C ASN A 407 28.94 12.45 -9.23
N ALA A 408 29.20 11.20 -8.81
CA ALA A 408 28.16 10.20 -8.65
C ALA A 408 27.07 10.68 -7.68
N PRO A 409 25.79 10.61 -8.06
CA PRO A 409 24.70 11.01 -7.17
C PRO A 409 24.61 10.05 -5.98
N GLU A 410 23.70 10.35 -5.05
CA GLU A 410 23.46 9.49 -3.89
C GLU A 410 23.17 8.03 -4.31
N ALA A 411 23.64 7.07 -3.51
CA ALA A 411 23.51 5.64 -3.74
C ALA A 411 22.11 5.19 -4.19
N GLY A 412 21.04 5.78 -3.63
CA GLY A 412 19.66 5.46 -4.04
C GLY A 412 19.35 5.82 -5.50
N VAL A 413 19.92 6.92 -6.01
CA VAL A 413 19.77 7.35 -7.41
C VAL A 413 20.58 6.43 -8.33
N VAL A 414 21.82 6.10 -7.95
CA VAL A 414 22.67 5.14 -8.70
C VAL A 414 21.96 3.80 -8.84
N LEU A 415 21.34 3.31 -7.77
CA LEU A 415 20.58 2.08 -7.76
C LEU A 415 19.33 2.14 -8.66
N SER A 416 18.55 3.22 -8.58
CA SER A 416 17.39 3.43 -9.46
C SER A 416 17.80 3.37 -10.93
N ARG A 417 18.88 4.09 -11.29
CA ARG A 417 19.43 4.12 -12.65
C ARG A 417 19.78 2.73 -13.16
N ALA A 418 20.38 1.88 -12.31
CA ALA A 418 20.72 0.51 -12.67
C ALA A 418 19.47 -0.35 -12.90
N MET A 419 18.42 -0.16 -12.10
CA MET A 419 17.13 -0.85 -12.27
C MET A 419 16.40 -0.40 -13.55
N ASP A 420 16.34 0.90 -13.79
CA ASP A 420 15.71 1.48 -14.99
C ASP A 420 16.40 0.95 -16.26
N THR A 421 17.73 0.87 -16.22
CA THR A 421 18.54 0.30 -17.31
C THR A 421 18.18 -1.15 -17.60
N VAL A 422 17.88 -1.95 -16.57
CA VAL A 422 17.40 -3.34 -16.72
C VAL A 422 15.95 -3.42 -17.18
N GLN A 423 15.11 -2.45 -16.81
CA GLN A 423 13.71 -2.39 -17.24
C GLN A 423 13.59 -2.10 -18.74
N ASP A 424 14.51 -1.33 -19.31
CA ASP A 424 14.60 -1.08 -20.75
C ASP A 424 15.02 -2.31 -21.57
N ILE A 425 15.60 -3.33 -20.92
CA ILE A 425 16.03 -4.56 -21.58
C ILE A 425 14.83 -5.49 -21.71
N ASN A 426 14.46 -5.82 -22.96
CA ASN A 426 13.45 -6.82 -23.23
C ASN A 426 14.00 -8.23 -22.93
N PRO A 427 13.41 -8.97 -21.97
CA PRO A 427 13.93 -10.28 -21.56
C PRO A 427 13.84 -11.34 -22.66
N ASP A 428 13.03 -11.14 -23.69
CA ASP A 428 12.87 -12.07 -24.82
C ASP A 428 13.86 -11.80 -25.98
N ASP A 429 14.70 -10.77 -25.88
CA ASP A 429 15.74 -10.50 -26.89
C ASP A 429 16.83 -11.59 -26.90
N GLU A 430 17.33 -11.92 -28.10
CA GLU A 430 18.41 -12.89 -28.30
C GLU A 430 19.78 -12.27 -28.00
N GLY A 431 20.71 -13.05 -27.43
CA GLY A 431 22.10 -12.65 -27.18
C GLY A 431 22.38 -12.15 -25.77
N ILE A 432 23.51 -11.45 -25.61
CA ILE A 432 23.97 -10.92 -24.32
C ILE A 432 23.19 -9.64 -23.99
N LYS A 433 22.44 -9.70 -22.88
CA LYS A 433 21.52 -8.65 -22.44
C LYS A 433 22.16 -7.75 -21.37
N VAL A 434 23.17 -7.00 -21.78
CA VAL A 434 23.91 -6.06 -20.93
C VAL A 434 23.75 -4.66 -21.49
N LYS A 435 23.35 -3.71 -20.65
CA LYS A 435 23.22 -2.30 -21.01
C LYS A 435 23.95 -1.45 -19.97
N ALA A 436 24.87 -0.61 -20.42
CA ALA A 436 25.38 0.47 -19.58
C ALA A 436 24.33 1.58 -19.52
N PHE A 437 24.15 2.12 -18.32
CA PHE A 437 23.53 3.41 -18.13
C PHE A 437 24.37 4.45 -18.85
N ASP A 438 23.80 4.96 -19.94
CA ASP A 438 24.42 6.00 -20.72
C ASP A 438 23.70 7.31 -20.43
N ILE A 439 24.43 8.23 -19.79
CA ILE A 439 23.97 9.60 -19.51
C ILE A 439 23.56 10.30 -20.82
N SER A 440 24.12 9.91 -21.97
CA SER A 440 23.75 10.45 -23.28
C SER A 440 22.50 9.81 -23.92
N ALA A 441 22.17 8.55 -23.56
CA ALA A 441 20.88 7.95 -23.90
C ALA A 441 19.74 8.51 -23.01
N ILE A 442 20.11 9.15 -21.89
CA ILE A 442 19.26 9.92 -20.99
C ILE A 442 19.64 11.40 -21.10
N ALA A 443 19.76 11.94 -22.31
CA ALA A 443 19.70 13.38 -22.50
C ALA A 443 18.43 13.93 -21.78
N GLY A 444 18.51 14.51 -20.58
CA GLY A 444 19.68 14.89 -19.78
C GLY A 444 19.46 14.81 -18.25
N GLU A 445 20.43 14.18 -17.57
CA GLU A 445 21.15 14.59 -16.34
C GLU A 445 20.44 14.58 -14.97
N ASP A 446 21.19 14.13 -13.93
CA ASP A 446 20.93 14.26 -12.49
C ASP A 446 19.64 14.98 -12.11
N ASP A 447 18.60 14.26 -11.68
CA ASP A 447 17.37 14.91 -11.17
C ASP A 447 17.67 16.03 -10.16
N THR A 448 18.75 15.92 -9.38
CA THR A 448 19.21 16.96 -8.47
C THR A 448 19.86 18.15 -9.18
N VAL A 449 20.78 17.94 -10.12
CA VAL A 449 21.40 19.03 -10.91
C VAL A 449 20.39 19.66 -11.87
N MET A 450 19.48 18.87 -12.44
CA MET A 450 18.36 19.32 -13.23
C MET A 450 17.31 20.02 -12.37
N ALA A 451 17.05 19.58 -11.15
CA ALA A 451 16.21 20.34 -10.22
C ALA A 451 16.88 21.67 -9.82
N GLU A 452 18.19 21.67 -9.57
CA GLU A 452 18.97 22.90 -9.36
C GLU A 452 18.98 23.79 -10.60
N TYR A 453 19.02 23.20 -11.80
CA TYR A 453 18.96 23.91 -13.07
C TYR A 453 17.58 24.52 -13.29
N ILE A 454 16.50 23.76 -13.06
CA ILE A 454 15.11 24.22 -13.08
C ILE A 454 14.93 25.34 -12.04
N GLN A 455 15.45 25.18 -10.83
CA GLN A 455 15.36 26.19 -9.78
C GLN A 455 16.18 27.45 -10.12
N THR A 456 17.36 27.29 -10.71
CA THR A 456 18.19 28.38 -11.22
C THR A 456 17.49 29.08 -12.38
N ALA A 457 16.85 28.33 -13.28
CA ALA A 457 16.08 28.88 -14.38
C ALA A 457 14.85 29.66 -13.92
N LEU A 458 14.16 29.18 -12.87
CA LEU A 458 13.06 29.91 -12.23
C LEU A 458 13.54 31.23 -11.63
N THR A 459 14.69 31.22 -10.94
CA THR A 459 15.24 32.43 -10.29
C THR A 459 15.86 33.41 -11.28
N GLN A 460 16.43 32.91 -12.39
CA GLN A 460 17.08 33.71 -13.42
C GLN A 460 16.19 34.01 -14.65
N ASN A 461 14.91 33.63 -14.61
CA ASN A 461 13.95 33.78 -15.74
C ASN A 461 14.46 33.21 -17.08
N LYS A 462 15.00 31.99 -17.05
CA LYS A 462 15.56 31.31 -18.25
C LYS A 462 14.55 30.46 -19.02
N PHE A 463 13.35 30.23 -18.48
CA PHE A 463 12.29 29.55 -19.22
C PHE A 463 11.84 30.39 -20.41
N VAL A 464 11.54 29.71 -21.51
CA VAL A 464 11.01 30.29 -22.73
C VAL A 464 9.53 29.92 -22.82
N LEU A 465 8.68 30.91 -23.05
CA LEU A 465 7.26 30.69 -23.31
C LEU A 465 7.05 30.42 -24.80
N LYS A 466 6.27 29.39 -25.09
CA LYS A 466 5.75 29.11 -26.42
C LYS A 466 4.24 29.14 -26.40
N TYR A 467 3.65 29.54 -27.51
CA TYR A 467 2.22 29.69 -27.68
C TYR A 467 1.79 28.91 -28.91
N GLN A 468 0.74 28.10 -28.75
CA GLN A 468 0.09 27.45 -29.88
C GLN A 468 -1.34 27.95 -29.98
N PRO A 469 -1.78 28.47 -31.14
CA PRO A 469 -3.15 28.91 -31.31
C PRO A 469 -4.11 27.72 -31.20
N ILE A 470 -5.27 28.01 -30.65
CA ILE A 470 -6.44 27.15 -30.60
C ILE A 470 -7.49 27.83 -31.47
N TYR A 471 -7.89 27.16 -32.55
CA TYR A 471 -8.91 27.64 -33.46
C TYR A 471 -10.29 27.38 -32.86
N ASP A 472 -11.08 28.43 -32.70
CA ASP A 472 -12.46 28.38 -32.21
C ASP A 472 -13.42 28.45 -33.40
N ILE A 473 -14.02 27.31 -33.74
CA ILE A 473 -14.90 27.14 -34.91
C ILE A 473 -16.11 28.09 -34.83
N ASP A 474 -16.68 28.27 -33.63
CA ASP A 474 -17.90 29.08 -33.47
C ASP A 474 -17.66 30.56 -33.75
N THR A 475 -16.45 31.04 -33.47
CA THR A 475 -16.08 32.45 -33.66
C THR A 475 -15.24 32.69 -34.91
N ASP A 476 -14.90 31.62 -35.63
CA ASP A 476 -13.95 31.61 -36.75
C ASP A 476 -12.68 32.41 -36.44
N SER A 477 -12.09 32.16 -35.26
CA SER A 477 -10.93 32.93 -34.79
C SER A 477 -9.94 32.08 -34.01
N SER A 478 -8.67 32.48 -34.09
CA SER A 478 -7.56 31.90 -33.31
C SER A 478 -7.10 32.88 -32.22
N SER A 479 -8.05 33.45 -31.47
CA SER A 479 -7.73 34.41 -30.39
C SER A 479 -7.35 33.73 -29.07
N LEU A 480 -7.53 32.41 -28.95
CA LEU A 480 -7.15 31.63 -27.78
C LEU A 480 -5.82 30.93 -28.07
N PHE A 481 -4.85 31.03 -27.17
CA PHE A 481 -3.56 30.34 -27.30
C PHE A 481 -3.29 29.51 -26.06
N GLU A 482 -2.79 28.30 -26.25
CA GLU A 482 -2.21 27.53 -25.15
C GLU A 482 -0.77 27.98 -24.92
N ALA A 483 -0.44 28.27 -23.67
CA ALA A 483 0.91 28.59 -23.25
C ALA A 483 1.63 27.34 -22.76
N PHE A 484 2.84 27.15 -23.26
CA PHE A 484 3.78 26.12 -22.84
C PHE A 484 5.08 26.75 -22.40
N ILE A 485 5.87 26.01 -21.63
CA ILE A 485 7.24 26.38 -21.31
C ILE A 485 8.21 25.37 -21.91
N THR A 486 9.34 25.88 -22.36
CA THR A 486 10.53 25.09 -22.64
C THR A 486 11.71 25.67 -21.86
N LEU A 487 12.68 24.81 -21.55
CA LEU A 487 13.90 25.22 -20.88
C LEU A 487 15.07 24.99 -21.84
N PRO A 488 15.75 26.05 -22.31
CA PRO A 488 16.93 25.91 -23.15
C PRO A 488 18.01 25.08 -22.43
N GLN A 489 18.70 24.21 -23.16
CA GLN A 489 19.79 23.39 -22.64
C GLN A 489 21.13 23.90 -23.19
N ALA A 490 22.23 23.55 -22.52
CA ALA A 490 23.57 24.01 -22.88
C ALA A 490 24.04 23.52 -24.25
N ASP A 491 23.49 22.40 -24.73
CA ASP A 491 23.76 21.81 -26.04
C ASP A 491 22.98 22.46 -27.19
N GLY A 492 22.16 23.48 -26.89
CA GLY A 492 21.32 24.19 -27.85
C GLY A 492 19.97 23.52 -28.12
N THR A 493 19.66 22.42 -27.45
CA THR A 493 18.32 21.82 -27.47
C THR A 493 17.39 22.48 -26.44
N GLU A 494 16.11 22.12 -26.45
CA GLU A 494 15.13 22.59 -25.48
C GLU A 494 14.47 21.42 -24.75
N MET A 495 14.44 21.49 -23.42
CA MET A 495 13.68 20.57 -22.59
C MET A 495 12.21 21.00 -22.54
N THR A 496 11.32 20.11 -22.98
CA THR A 496 9.87 20.35 -23.02
C THR A 496 9.21 20.18 -21.66
N TYR A 497 7.99 20.70 -21.50
CA TYR A 497 7.19 20.54 -20.28
C TYR A 497 7.00 19.06 -19.87
N ASP A 498 6.78 18.17 -20.83
CA ASP A 498 6.63 16.73 -20.55
C ASP A 498 7.91 16.10 -19.98
N LYS A 499 9.08 16.56 -20.42
CA LYS A 499 10.38 16.08 -19.92
C LYS A 499 10.73 16.66 -18.54
N LEU A 500 10.38 17.93 -18.28
CA LEU A 500 10.70 18.59 -17.00
C LEU A 500 9.71 18.23 -15.87
N THR A 501 8.46 17.87 -16.20
CA THR A 501 7.40 17.60 -15.22
C THR A 501 7.75 16.47 -14.23
N PRO A 502 8.29 15.31 -14.64
CA PRO A 502 8.69 14.26 -13.71
C PRO A 502 9.72 14.73 -12.66
N ILE A 503 10.74 15.47 -13.10
CA ILE A 503 11.80 16.03 -12.25
C ILE A 503 11.21 17.06 -11.28
N ALA A 504 10.42 18.00 -11.80
CA ALA A 504 9.77 19.02 -10.99
C ALA A 504 8.80 18.43 -9.96
N LYS A 505 8.10 17.33 -10.30
CA LYS A 505 7.20 16.61 -9.38
C LYS A 505 8.00 15.99 -8.23
N LYS A 506 9.09 15.28 -8.54
CA LYS A 506 9.96 14.62 -7.55
C LYS A 506 10.56 15.63 -6.55
N HIS A 507 10.91 16.83 -7.02
CA HIS A 507 11.54 17.88 -6.22
C HIS A 507 10.59 18.98 -5.71
N ASN A 508 9.27 18.79 -5.80
CA ASN A 508 8.25 19.76 -5.36
C ASN A 508 8.40 21.17 -5.97
N LEU A 509 8.77 21.24 -7.25
CA LEU A 509 8.97 22.50 -7.99
C LEU A 509 7.76 22.89 -8.84
N LEU A 510 6.77 22.02 -9.02
CA LEU A 510 5.62 22.25 -9.90
C LEU A 510 4.84 23.53 -9.57
N GLU A 511 4.54 23.80 -8.29
CA GLU A 511 3.83 25.03 -7.89
C GLU A 511 4.62 26.30 -8.30
N LYS A 512 5.95 26.27 -8.18
CA LYS A 512 6.79 27.41 -8.56
C LYS A 512 6.81 27.62 -10.07
N ILE A 513 6.81 26.53 -10.84
CA ILE A 513 6.75 26.55 -12.30
C ILE A 513 5.39 27.08 -12.76
N ASP A 514 4.30 26.57 -12.20
CA ASP A 514 2.93 27.02 -12.44
C ASP A 514 2.80 28.53 -12.20
N ARG A 515 3.29 29.01 -11.05
CA ARG A 515 3.28 30.45 -10.72
C ARG A 515 4.15 31.28 -11.68
N TRP A 516 5.33 30.78 -12.04
CA TRP A 516 6.21 31.46 -13.00
C TRP A 516 5.52 31.59 -14.36
N MET A 517 4.91 30.51 -14.84
CA MET A 517 4.17 30.47 -16.11
C MET A 517 2.98 31.43 -16.09
N LEU A 518 2.13 31.36 -15.05
CA LEU A 518 1.00 32.27 -14.87
C LEU A 518 1.41 33.73 -14.95
N ILE A 519 2.45 34.14 -14.21
CA ILE A 519 2.90 35.53 -14.16
C ILE A 519 3.47 35.99 -15.50
N ASN A 520 4.38 35.21 -16.09
CA ASN A 520 5.09 35.63 -17.29
C ASN A 520 4.20 35.56 -18.55
N ALA A 521 3.35 34.54 -18.65
CA ALA A 521 2.37 34.45 -19.73
C ALA A 521 1.33 35.58 -19.62
N SER A 522 0.87 35.91 -18.41
CA SER A 522 -0.03 37.06 -18.18
C SER A 522 0.61 38.39 -18.58
N LYS A 523 1.88 38.62 -18.25
CA LYS A 523 2.60 39.84 -18.67
C LYS A 523 2.70 39.94 -20.20
N HIS A 524 3.02 38.84 -20.87
CA HIS A 524 3.12 38.82 -22.33
C HIS A 524 1.75 39.08 -22.96
N LEU A 525 0.70 38.44 -22.46
CA LEU A 525 -0.67 38.64 -22.88
C LEU A 525 -1.12 40.10 -22.71
N ALA A 526 -0.79 40.74 -21.57
CA ALA A 526 -1.11 42.14 -21.32
C ALA A 526 -0.49 43.09 -22.36
N SER A 527 0.73 42.79 -22.82
CA SER A 527 1.38 43.54 -23.89
C SER A 527 0.68 43.34 -25.23
N ILE A 528 0.34 42.10 -25.57
CA ILE A 528 -0.29 41.73 -26.84
C ILE A 528 -1.69 42.33 -26.94
N ARG A 529 -2.43 42.37 -25.83
CA ARG A 529 -3.79 42.93 -25.78
C ARG A 529 -3.86 44.43 -26.02
N GLN A 530 -2.72 45.13 -26.07
CA GLN A 530 -2.69 46.53 -26.52
C GLN A 530 -2.97 46.66 -28.01
N SER A 531 -2.55 45.68 -28.81
CA SER A 531 -2.84 45.60 -30.25
C SER A 531 -3.98 44.63 -30.57
N GLU A 532 -4.15 43.56 -29.79
CA GLU A 532 -5.11 42.48 -30.03
C GLU A 532 -5.99 42.23 -28.80
N PRO A 533 -7.02 43.08 -28.55
CA PRO A 533 -7.78 43.08 -27.30
C PRO A 533 -8.54 41.78 -26.99
N THR A 534 -8.77 40.94 -28.00
CA THR A 534 -9.49 39.66 -27.89
C THR A 534 -8.59 38.49 -27.49
N ALA A 535 -7.26 38.68 -27.42
CA ALA A 535 -6.33 37.61 -27.10
C ALA A 535 -6.60 37.01 -25.70
N ARG A 536 -6.62 35.69 -25.62
CA ARG A 536 -6.84 34.88 -24.41
C ARG A 536 -5.78 33.79 -24.30
N LEU A 537 -5.53 33.31 -23.07
CA LEU A 537 -4.62 32.20 -22.83
C LEU A 537 -5.30 31.02 -22.13
N LEU A 538 -4.94 29.82 -22.56
CA LEU A 538 -5.14 28.57 -21.84
C LEU A 538 -3.82 28.17 -21.18
N ILE A 539 -3.84 27.90 -19.88
CA ILE A 539 -2.66 27.52 -19.10
C ILE A 539 -2.95 26.22 -18.34
N GLY A 540 -2.20 25.16 -18.64
CA GLY A 540 -2.22 23.92 -17.87
C GLY A 540 -1.51 24.08 -16.53
N LEU A 541 -2.11 23.60 -15.45
CA LEU A 541 -1.57 23.67 -14.10
C LEU A 541 -1.55 22.28 -13.44
N SER A 542 -0.64 22.11 -12.49
CA SER A 542 -0.46 20.85 -11.76
C SER A 542 -1.42 20.67 -10.58
N SER A 543 -1.45 19.45 -10.01
CA SER A 543 -2.13 19.17 -8.73
C SER A 543 -1.63 20.03 -7.55
N ALA A 544 -0.38 20.52 -7.59
CA ALA A 544 0.13 21.42 -6.56
C ALA A 544 -0.62 22.76 -6.55
N SER A 545 -0.87 23.34 -7.73
CA SER A 545 -1.68 24.56 -7.85
C SER A 545 -3.17 24.32 -7.61
N LEU A 546 -3.67 23.14 -7.96
CA LEU A 546 -5.05 22.73 -7.66
C LEU A 546 -5.33 22.74 -6.15
N ALA A 547 -4.35 22.34 -5.35
CA ALA A 547 -4.43 22.32 -3.90
C ALA A 547 -4.18 23.70 -3.24
N ASP A 548 -3.64 24.68 -3.97
CA ASP A 548 -3.36 26.01 -3.44
C ASP A 548 -4.65 26.84 -3.28
N THR A 549 -5.06 27.04 -2.02
CA THR A 549 -6.22 27.86 -1.67
C THR A 549 -6.11 29.34 -2.08
N ASN A 550 -4.90 29.84 -2.36
CA ASN A 550 -4.68 31.22 -2.77
C ASN A 550 -4.72 31.43 -4.28
N LEU A 551 -4.79 30.38 -5.10
CA LEU A 551 -4.73 30.49 -6.56
C LEU A 551 -5.83 31.43 -7.11
N ALA A 552 -7.07 31.35 -6.64
CA ALA A 552 -8.13 32.28 -7.08
C ALA A 552 -7.77 33.75 -6.82
N GLY A 553 -7.13 34.04 -5.68
CA GLY A 553 -6.63 35.38 -5.36
C GLY A 553 -5.52 35.83 -6.31
N ILE A 554 -4.60 34.93 -6.67
CA ILE A 554 -3.52 35.18 -7.64
C ILE A 554 -4.11 35.49 -9.03
N ILE A 555 -5.04 34.66 -9.49
CA ILE A 555 -5.69 34.83 -10.80
C ILE A 555 -6.44 36.15 -10.86
N THR A 556 -7.15 36.53 -9.80
CA THR A 556 -7.82 37.83 -9.70
C THR A 556 -6.86 39.01 -9.90
N GLN A 557 -5.64 38.92 -9.37
CA GLN A 557 -4.63 39.96 -9.54
C GLN A 557 -4.09 39.98 -10.98
N LEU A 558 -3.82 38.81 -11.55
CA LEU A 558 -3.32 38.67 -12.91
C LEU A 558 -4.33 39.16 -13.95
N THR A 559 -5.60 38.75 -13.85
CA THR A 559 -6.66 39.20 -14.78
C THR A 559 -6.84 40.71 -14.74
N ARG A 560 -6.78 41.33 -13.56
CA ARG A 560 -6.77 42.79 -13.42
C ARG A 560 -5.56 43.44 -14.10
N ALA A 561 -4.37 42.87 -13.92
CA ALA A 561 -3.14 43.38 -14.54
C ALA A 561 -3.15 43.26 -16.07
N ILE A 562 -3.83 42.24 -16.62
CA ILE A 562 -3.96 42.04 -18.08
C ILE A 562 -4.95 43.03 -18.72
N GLY A 563 -5.86 43.63 -17.93
CA GLY A 563 -6.86 44.58 -18.43
C GLY A 563 -8.31 44.21 -18.15
N GLY A 564 -8.58 43.32 -17.18
CA GLY A 564 -9.88 43.21 -16.50
C GLY A 564 -11.05 42.62 -17.30
N GLY A 565 -10.79 41.88 -18.37
CA GLY A 565 -11.82 41.14 -19.10
C GLY A 565 -12.18 39.81 -18.42
N SER A 566 -13.43 39.37 -18.58
CA SER A 566 -13.84 37.99 -18.29
C SER A 566 -13.17 37.04 -19.29
N GLU A 567 -12.92 35.79 -18.89
CA GLU A 567 -12.37 34.71 -19.74
C GLU A 567 -10.99 34.93 -20.36
N VAL A 568 -10.22 35.90 -19.87
CA VAL A 568 -8.89 36.20 -20.45
C VAL A 568 -7.87 35.10 -20.18
N LEU A 569 -8.03 34.40 -19.04
CA LEU A 569 -7.24 33.24 -18.65
C LEU A 569 -8.16 32.07 -18.40
N THR A 570 -7.90 30.96 -19.10
CA THR A 570 -8.53 29.67 -18.89
C THR A 570 -7.51 28.73 -18.26
N LEU A 571 -7.85 28.13 -17.12
CA LEU A 571 -6.96 27.20 -16.43
C LEU A 571 -7.35 25.77 -16.77
N GLN A 572 -6.39 24.87 -16.89
CA GLN A 572 -6.66 23.48 -17.19
C GLN A 572 -5.91 22.54 -16.25
N PHE A 573 -6.57 21.48 -15.78
CA PHE A 573 -5.99 20.46 -14.90
C PHE A 573 -6.18 19.06 -15.50
N SER A 574 -5.27 18.13 -15.22
CA SER A 574 -5.39 16.75 -15.74
C SER A 574 -6.57 16.01 -15.09
N GLU A 575 -7.23 15.13 -15.85
CA GLU A 575 -8.34 14.32 -15.34
C GLU A 575 -7.90 13.46 -14.13
N GLN A 576 -6.69 12.91 -14.19
CA GLN A 576 -6.11 12.13 -13.09
C GLN A 576 -5.96 12.98 -11.82
N ASP A 577 -5.38 14.19 -11.92
CA ASP A 577 -5.23 15.08 -10.75
C ASP A 577 -6.59 15.48 -10.18
N LEU A 578 -7.60 15.70 -11.04
CA LEU A 578 -8.95 16.05 -10.60
C LEU A 578 -9.64 14.90 -9.86
N MET A 579 -9.44 13.64 -10.29
CA MET A 579 -9.96 12.47 -9.58
C MET A 579 -9.26 12.26 -8.24
N ASP A 580 -7.92 12.34 -8.23
CA ASP A 580 -7.11 12.12 -7.02
C ASP A 580 -7.45 13.15 -5.92
N TYR A 581 -7.88 14.36 -6.32
CA TYR A 581 -8.21 15.47 -5.42
C TYR A 581 -9.65 15.99 -5.56
N MET A 582 -10.63 15.11 -5.82
CA MET A 582 -12.00 15.48 -6.23
C MET A 582 -12.72 16.52 -5.35
N ALA A 583 -12.63 16.42 -4.02
CA ALA A 583 -13.24 17.39 -3.11
C ALA A 583 -12.52 18.75 -3.08
N VAL A 584 -11.19 18.75 -3.27
CA VAL A 584 -10.38 19.97 -3.37
C VAL A 584 -10.66 20.65 -4.70
N ALA A 585 -10.65 19.89 -5.79
CA ALA A 585 -10.99 20.36 -7.13
C ALA A 585 -12.34 21.06 -7.17
N LYS A 586 -13.40 20.47 -6.57
CA LYS A 586 -14.73 21.10 -6.56
C LYS A 586 -14.74 22.48 -5.90
N ARG A 587 -14.07 22.61 -4.74
CA ARG A 587 -13.96 23.90 -4.04
C ARG A 587 -13.19 24.92 -4.88
N GLN A 588 -12.12 24.48 -5.51
CA GLN A 588 -11.29 25.33 -6.35
C GLN A 588 -12.02 25.82 -7.60
N PHE A 589 -12.78 24.95 -8.26
CA PHE A 589 -13.60 25.29 -9.43
C PHE A 589 -14.67 26.32 -9.05
N ILE A 590 -15.32 26.18 -7.89
CA ILE A 590 -16.26 27.19 -7.39
C ILE A 590 -15.55 28.53 -7.15
N ALA A 591 -14.37 28.53 -6.54
CA ALA A 591 -13.60 29.74 -6.28
C ALA A 591 -13.16 30.47 -7.56
N LEU A 592 -12.75 29.72 -8.59
CA LEU A 592 -12.37 30.26 -9.90
C LEU A 592 -13.57 30.73 -10.72
N ALA A 593 -14.70 30.03 -10.63
CA ALA A 593 -15.95 30.46 -11.25
C ALA A 593 -16.46 31.79 -10.67
N ASN A 594 -16.31 32.02 -9.35
CA ASN A 594 -16.70 33.28 -8.70
C ASN A 594 -15.91 34.52 -9.18
N ILE A 595 -14.82 34.32 -9.92
CA ILE A 595 -14.01 35.40 -10.50
C ILE A 595 -14.02 35.37 -12.04
N ASP A 596 -15.01 34.67 -12.61
CA ASP A 596 -15.21 34.51 -14.06
C ASP A 596 -13.96 33.99 -14.80
N CYS A 597 -13.21 33.09 -14.16
CA CYS A 597 -12.08 32.39 -14.75
C CYS A 597 -12.53 30.99 -15.20
N PRO A 598 -12.58 30.72 -16.52
CA PRO A 598 -12.93 29.41 -17.03
C PRO A 598 -11.94 28.34 -16.59
N VAL A 599 -12.46 27.16 -16.24
CA VAL A 599 -11.66 26.01 -15.85
C VAL A 599 -11.95 24.83 -16.75
N GLY A 600 -10.89 24.18 -17.22
CA GLY A 600 -10.95 23.03 -18.09
C GLY A 600 -10.33 21.77 -17.51
N MET A 601 -10.66 20.65 -18.13
CA MET A 601 -10.13 19.32 -17.83
C MET A 601 -9.31 18.80 -19.01
N ASN A 602 -8.11 18.29 -18.77
CA ASN A 602 -7.24 17.69 -19.78
C ASN A 602 -7.25 16.16 -19.69
N GLY A 603 -7.29 15.49 -20.84
CA GLY A 603 -7.23 14.04 -20.92
C GLY A 603 -8.60 13.36 -20.80
N PHE A 604 -9.68 14.08 -21.09
CA PHE A 604 -11.06 13.57 -20.95
C PHE A 604 -11.26 12.29 -21.77
N GLY A 605 -11.78 11.25 -21.10
CA GLY A 605 -12.12 9.96 -21.70
C GLY A 605 -11.14 8.83 -21.35
N VAL A 606 -10.00 9.11 -20.71
CA VAL A 606 -9.01 8.07 -20.37
C VAL A 606 -9.51 7.17 -19.24
N THR A 607 -10.34 7.71 -18.36
CA THR A 607 -10.76 7.01 -17.14
C THR A 607 -12.16 6.44 -17.31
N ALA A 608 -12.42 5.28 -16.69
CA ALA A 608 -13.74 4.63 -16.73
C ALA A 608 -14.86 5.51 -16.13
N LYS A 609 -14.51 6.58 -15.39
CA LYS A 609 -15.43 7.47 -14.69
C LYS A 609 -15.45 8.90 -15.23
N SER A 610 -14.91 9.14 -16.43
CA SER A 610 -14.81 10.47 -17.04
C SER A 610 -16.13 11.26 -16.98
N ALA A 611 -17.26 10.62 -17.27
CA ALA A 611 -18.58 11.27 -17.23
C ALA A 611 -19.03 11.66 -15.81
N GLU A 612 -18.71 10.84 -14.79
CA GLU A 612 -19.01 11.15 -13.38
C GLU A 612 -18.21 12.38 -12.93
N VAL A 613 -16.93 12.45 -13.32
CA VAL A 613 -16.04 13.58 -12.98
C VAL A 613 -16.50 14.87 -13.65
N LEU A 614 -16.88 14.79 -14.94
CA LEU A 614 -17.45 15.89 -15.71
C LEU A 614 -18.72 16.42 -15.05
N ASP A 615 -19.65 15.55 -14.66
CA ASP A 615 -20.91 15.94 -14.01
C ASP A 615 -20.64 16.59 -12.64
N TYR A 616 -19.77 15.99 -11.85
CA TYR A 616 -19.46 16.47 -10.50
C TYR A 616 -18.74 17.82 -10.51
N LEU A 617 -17.75 18.03 -11.38
CA LEU A 617 -16.94 19.26 -11.39
C LEU A 617 -17.54 20.37 -12.26
N SER A 618 -18.22 20.01 -13.35
CA SER A 618 -18.81 20.92 -14.33
C SER A 618 -17.79 21.92 -14.93
N PRO A 619 -16.67 21.46 -15.53
CA PRO A 619 -15.71 22.32 -16.24
C PRO A 619 -16.36 23.08 -17.40
N ASN A 620 -15.83 24.26 -17.72
CA ASN A 620 -16.21 25.05 -18.90
C ASN A 620 -15.73 24.40 -20.21
N MET A 621 -14.64 23.64 -20.15
CA MET A 621 -14.01 23.03 -21.31
C MET A 621 -13.41 21.66 -20.98
N VAL A 622 -13.50 20.72 -21.91
CA VAL A 622 -12.80 19.43 -21.84
C VAL A 622 -11.86 19.29 -23.03
N ARG A 623 -10.63 18.87 -22.78
CA ARG A 623 -9.64 18.52 -23.81
C ARG A 623 -9.59 17.01 -23.94
N LEU A 624 -9.87 16.53 -25.14
CA LEU A 624 -9.92 15.11 -25.47
C LEU A 624 -8.53 14.49 -25.34
N ALA A 625 -8.48 13.26 -24.83
CA ALA A 625 -7.23 12.54 -24.71
C ALA A 625 -6.66 12.11 -26.07
N ARG A 626 -5.33 12.07 -26.18
CA ARG A 626 -4.62 11.68 -27.41
C ARG A 626 -5.01 10.30 -27.94
N SER A 627 -5.43 9.38 -27.07
CA SER A 627 -5.90 8.05 -27.47
C SER A 627 -7.13 8.09 -28.37
N TYR A 628 -7.96 9.14 -28.26
CA TYR A 628 -9.18 9.31 -29.06
C TYR A 628 -8.96 10.15 -30.32
N THR A 629 -7.81 10.80 -30.45
CA THR A 629 -7.46 11.60 -31.64
C THR A 629 -6.55 10.84 -32.61
N LYS A 630 -6.16 9.60 -32.27
CA LYS A 630 -5.43 8.66 -33.14
C LYS A 630 -6.40 7.75 -33.90
N ASP A 631 -6.00 7.31 -35.10
CA ASP A 631 -6.73 6.34 -35.93
C ASP A 631 -8.22 6.71 -36.14
N LEU A 632 -8.51 7.97 -36.46
CA LEU A 632 -9.87 8.48 -36.71
C LEU A 632 -10.50 7.94 -38.01
N ASP A 633 -9.69 7.32 -38.87
CA ASP A 633 -10.12 6.62 -40.06
C ASP A 633 -10.99 5.38 -39.74
N ARG A 634 -10.93 4.87 -38.51
CA ARG A 634 -11.81 3.79 -38.04
C ARG A 634 -13.15 4.32 -37.55
N GLU A 635 -14.24 3.83 -38.14
CA GLU A 635 -15.62 4.20 -37.81
C GLU A 635 -15.97 4.03 -36.30
N ALA A 636 -15.44 2.99 -35.65
CA ALA A 636 -15.63 2.76 -34.23
C ALA A 636 -15.01 3.87 -33.35
N ASN A 637 -13.81 4.36 -33.72
CA ASN A 637 -13.12 5.42 -33.00
C ASN A 637 -13.84 6.76 -33.19
N LEU A 638 -14.30 7.03 -34.41
CA LEU A 638 -15.10 8.22 -34.73
C LEU A 638 -16.41 8.26 -33.94
N THR A 639 -17.12 7.12 -33.87
CA THR A 639 -18.38 7.01 -33.12
C THR A 639 -18.16 7.22 -31.62
N ALA A 640 -17.10 6.63 -31.06
CA ALA A 640 -16.75 6.82 -29.65
C ALA A 640 -16.40 8.28 -29.33
N LEU A 641 -15.63 8.92 -30.22
CA LEU A 641 -15.28 10.33 -30.12
C LEU A 641 -16.51 11.24 -30.16
N GLN A 642 -17.42 11.04 -31.12
CA GLN A 642 -18.69 11.76 -31.20
C GLN A 642 -19.53 11.58 -29.93
N GLY A 643 -19.59 10.36 -29.37
CA GLY A 643 -20.27 10.10 -28.10
C GLY A 643 -19.69 10.91 -26.94
N LEU A 644 -18.36 11.02 -26.85
CA LEU A 644 -17.69 11.83 -25.83
C LEU A 644 -17.97 13.32 -26.00
N VAL A 645 -17.91 13.84 -27.22
CA VAL A 645 -18.19 15.25 -27.52
C VAL A 645 -19.64 15.60 -27.20
N ASN A 646 -20.59 14.71 -27.55
CA ASN A 646 -22.00 14.88 -27.19
C ASN A 646 -22.19 14.90 -25.66
N THR A 647 -21.55 13.96 -24.95
CA THR A 647 -21.61 13.92 -23.48
C THR A 647 -21.10 15.21 -22.84
N ALA A 648 -19.98 15.75 -23.33
CA ALA A 648 -19.43 17.02 -22.86
C ALA A 648 -20.38 18.19 -23.13
N THR A 649 -20.93 18.24 -24.34
CA THR A 649 -21.84 19.29 -24.80
C THR A 649 -23.15 19.30 -24.02
N GLU A 650 -23.75 18.12 -23.77
CA GLU A 650 -24.96 17.97 -22.94
C GLU A 650 -24.75 18.48 -21.50
N LYS A 651 -23.52 18.41 -21.01
CA LYS A 651 -23.12 18.92 -19.68
C LYS A 651 -22.66 20.38 -19.71
N GLY A 652 -22.75 21.05 -20.87
CA GLY A 652 -22.41 22.46 -21.04
C GLY A 652 -20.92 22.77 -21.14
N ALA A 653 -20.06 21.75 -21.33
CA ALA A 653 -18.64 21.92 -21.51
C ALA A 653 -18.28 22.01 -23.00
N SER A 654 -17.48 23.01 -23.39
CA SER A 654 -16.92 23.08 -24.75
C SER A 654 -15.85 22.02 -24.93
N THR A 655 -15.75 21.44 -26.13
CA THR A 655 -14.75 20.39 -26.39
C THR A 655 -13.56 20.92 -27.19
N LEU A 656 -12.35 20.61 -26.73
CA LEU A 656 -11.09 20.86 -27.41
C LEU A 656 -10.50 19.56 -27.93
N MET A 657 -10.29 19.49 -29.25
CA MET A 657 -9.68 18.38 -29.94
C MET A 657 -8.22 18.71 -30.29
N PRO A 658 -7.25 18.09 -29.59
CA PRO A 658 -5.83 18.33 -29.83
C PRO A 658 -5.22 17.38 -30.88
N TYR A 659 -3.96 17.62 -31.24
CA TYR A 659 -3.14 16.78 -32.13
C TYR A 659 -3.66 16.66 -33.57
N ILE A 660 -4.17 17.75 -34.14
CA ILE A 660 -4.46 17.81 -35.58
C ILE A 660 -3.13 18.00 -36.34
N GLU A 661 -2.53 16.89 -36.73
CA GLU A 661 -1.22 16.85 -37.38
C GLU A 661 -1.31 16.81 -38.93
N GLU A 662 -2.49 16.49 -39.47
CA GLU A 662 -2.73 16.35 -40.92
C GLU A 662 -4.11 16.85 -41.38
N ALA A 663 -4.25 17.17 -42.67
CA ALA A 663 -5.49 17.64 -43.30
C ALA A 663 -6.66 16.64 -43.21
N SER A 664 -6.36 15.35 -43.24
CA SER A 664 -7.30 14.24 -43.06
C SER A 664 -7.98 14.33 -41.69
N THR A 665 -7.19 14.53 -40.63
CA THR A 665 -7.64 14.68 -39.25
C THR A 665 -8.49 15.94 -39.08
N MET A 666 -8.12 17.05 -39.74
CA MET A 666 -8.90 18.30 -39.72
C MET A 666 -10.30 18.11 -40.29
N SER A 667 -10.42 17.40 -41.42
CA SER A 667 -11.71 17.10 -42.06
C SER A 667 -12.62 16.25 -41.16
N MET A 668 -12.02 15.29 -40.44
CA MET A 668 -12.75 14.46 -39.47
C MET A 668 -13.16 15.27 -38.24
N ALA A 669 -12.30 16.15 -37.73
CA ALA A 669 -12.58 16.98 -36.56
C ALA A 669 -13.84 17.85 -36.73
N TRP A 670 -14.08 18.36 -37.94
CA TRP A 670 -15.31 19.10 -38.27
C TRP A 670 -16.58 18.25 -38.13
N SER A 671 -16.52 16.95 -38.43
CA SER A 671 -17.65 16.02 -38.33
C SER A 671 -17.96 15.57 -36.90
N VAL A 672 -17.02 15.79 -35.98
CA VAL A 672 -17.10 15.33 -34.58
C VAL A 672 -17.86 16.33 -33.70
N GLY A 673 -17.94 17.60 -34.12
CA GLY A 673 -18.62 18.66 -33.37
C GLY A 673 -17.81 19.26 -32.22
N ALA A 674 -16.49 19.03 -32.19
CA ALA A 674 -15.62 19.71 -31.23
C ALA A 674 -15.47 21.19 -31.59
N ARG A 675 -15.71 22.10 -30.65
CA ARG A 675 -15.63 23.56 -30.87
C ARG A 675 -14.21 24.06 -31.09
N TYR A 676 -13.27 23.56 -30.30
CA TYR A 676 -11.89 24.04 -30.31
C TYR A 676 -10.97 23.02 -30.98
N LEU A 677 -10.12 23.47 -31.89
CA LEU A 677 -9.20 22.65 -32.66
C LEU A 677 -7.75 23.11 -32.45
N GLN A 678 -6.83 22.16 -32.26
CA GLN A 678 -5.42 22.47 -32.06
C GLN A 678 -4.51 21.38 -32.66
N GLY A 679 -3.43 21.80 -33.30
CA GLY A 679 -2.37 20.90 -33.74
C GLY A 679 -1.39 21.54 -34.72
N ASP A 680 -0.31 20.84 -35.03
CA ASP A 680 0.80 21.36 -35.84
C ASP A 680 0.40 21.61 -37.31
N TYR A 681 -0.65 20.95 -37.80
CA TYR A 681 -1.21 21.23 -39.12
C TYR A 681 -1.81 22.65 -39.22
N LEU A 682 -2.41 23.13 -38.14
CA LEU A 682 -2.94 24.50 -38.06
C LEU A 682 -1.77 25.47 -37.89
N GLN A 683 -1.04 25.31 -36.79
CA GLN A 683 0.16 26.07 -36.51
C GLN A 683 0.95 25.41 -35.38
N PRO A 684 2.27 25.20 -35.54
CA PRO A 684 3.11 24.70 -34.46
C PRO A 684 3.33 25.77 -33.38
N ALA A 685 3.65 25.34 -32.16
CA ALA A 685 3.96 26.25 -31.06
C ALA A 685 5.17 27.14 -31.36
N ASN A 686 5.05 28.46 -31.12
CA ASN A 686 6.09 29.43 -31.40
C ASN A 686 6.28 30.43 -30.23
N THR A 687 7.41 31.12 -30.16
CA THR A 687 7.70 32.09 -29.10
C THR A 687 6.88 33.39 -29.25
N GLU A 688 6.50 33.73 -30.48
CA GLU A 688 5.63 34.86 -30.78
C GLU A 688 4.18 34.42 -30.98
N ILE A 689 3.26 35.15 -30.36
CA ILE A 689 1.82 35.01 -30.64
C ILE A 689 1.58 35.61 -32.02
N THR A 690 1.44 34.72 -32.99
CA THR A 690 1.15 35.08 -34.38
C THR A 690 -0.30 34.74 -34.64
N PHE A 691 -1.08 35.76 -34.99
CA PHE A 691 -2.46 35.57 -35.43
C PHE A 691 -2.39 35.11 -36.88
N PRO A 692 -2.96 33.94 -37.23
CA PRO A 692 -3.06 33.56 -38.63
C PRO A 692 -3.81 34.67 -39.39
N PRO A 693 -3.43 34.99 -40.64
CA PRO A 693 -4.19 35.93 -41.44
C PRO A 693 -5.64 35.43 -41.52
N PRO A 694 -6.64 36.33 -41.51
CA PRO A 694 -8.03 35.91 -41.67
C PRO A 694 -8.15 35.08 -42.93
N ALA A 695 -8.81 33.93 -42.84
CA ALA A 695 -9.05 33.09 -44.00
C ALA A 695 -9.71 33.95 -45.09
N GLU A 696 -9.06 34.09 -46.25
CA GLU A 696 -9.70 34.73 -47.39
C GLU A 696 -10.96 33.93 -47.73
N ALA A 697 -12.08 34.66 -47.80
CA ALA A 697 -13.45 34.17 -47.92
C ALA A 697 -13.74 33.35 -49.20
#